data_AF-A0A940PC24-F1
#
_entry.id   AF-A0A940PC24-F1
#
_cell.length_a   1.000
_cell.length_b   1.000
_cell.length_c   1.000
_cell.angle_alpha   90.00
_cell.angle_beta   90.00
_cell.angle_gamma   90.00
#
_symmetry.space_group_name_H-M   'P 1'
#
loop_
_entity.id
_entity.type
_entity.pdbx_description
1 polymer ?
#
loop_
_entity_poly.entity_id
_entity_poly.type
_entity_poly.pdbx_seq_one_letter_code
_entity_poly.pdbx_strand_id
1 'polypeptide(L)'
;MSNVYFFNDAQRLMKVVSEQALTEVIQEQEITTAKSELLNDTLSVVVDYHDELKEAAYMAVRELDLSFYMYRIYHSSDSGDQLTFTGVGFAPDELAGYVVENLQVKERSVKSVAQLLVKGTDWTVGYVDDRLAAVSGEFSYLSIKEALKQLQALGCEIVFKCQLEGRGISRKWMDIYQQIGEVSNTRFTYGEKALSIIREQDRSQIYTSLIGRGKSQDVGDGQGKKLDFKEVEWKKSRGNPLNKPKGQQWLELPEMTAAYGIPMSDGSMGKREKVVIFDNEDNPEKLLERTYEELVACSRPLVQFKTTTLSGDAIGNWVTVHRADRGYHYETRVFKVKKDRLTGKSEAGLGDNMTKSASRNTATIHHELKALDERKMTFQESEDIAKWQSDVVRGAKGGSIIMMNPSDTGESDSRVPNQMVWMNGPSLDASDNFLVANSQGIGFIEGPFDMTDFKPAWSIDGAFNANYIKAGVLRAIDIIGVTITGSTITTDGDNHKVRLKNGMLSILNDDNEVIGSLFASYSSATGKANGVALQQGKNEILSLNTSNLNDGGSTYVIQIPKESNSNKPLINSRGKWQHDGDLNINGRLTLNGQEVTPGGSGGNNNWDGQYPPEVTTAIDKRAWEIWITAINQGHTKESTAGMMGNIQRETGDMSPTANERPGVPGYGYGLVQWTDSTKTYTGRDYMIGLMDQAQIKDKPDTIQGQMKLIDWHAKNGQWIPTGEFPQTWAMFKQMTNIDSATMAFLKNFERAGVEASGERVQNAYGWYNKFKELKPPVMGTAFKPPISGPITVTSEFGWRVSPRPPHVDELHNGIDLVNGNPNTPIYAAMAGEVVVAGNYPDWYGLYIVMKHPNGKYTGYAHNSSLNVKIGQQVAQGQQIAVMGTTGPSTGEHCHFQIMNDVWPSNEGFENPRPYILE
;
A
#
# COMPACT_ATOMS: atom_id res chain seq x y z
N MET A 1 -3.41 31.36 4.23
CA MET A 1 -3.10 31.85 2.88
C MET A 1 -3.23 33.36 2.89
N SER A 2 -2.11 34.08 2.81
CA SER A 2 -2.05 35.51 3.07
C SER A 2 -1.87 36.31 1.79
N ASN A 3 -2.98 36.82 1.27
CA ASN A 3 -2.96 37.81 0.18
C ASN A 3 -2.56 39.19 0.73
N VAL A 4 -1.90 40.00 -0.11
CA VAL A 4 -1.58 41.40 0.19
C VAL A 4 -2.39 42.32 -0.72
N TYR A 5 -3.02 43.33 -0.12
CA TYR A 5 -3.88 44.29 -0.81
C TYR A 5 -3.14 45.61 -0.95
N PHE A 6 -2.91 46.08 -2.17
CA PHE A 6 -2.22 47.34 -2.45
C PHE A 6 -3.21 48.44 -2.83
N PHE A 7 -2.97 49.65 -2.33
CA PHE A 7 -3.82 50.81 -2.53
C PHE A 7 -3.00 52.01 -2.99
N ASN A 8 -3.65 52.87 -3.76
CA ASN A 8 -3.08 54.14 -4.18
C ASN A 8 -3.21 55.19 -3.08
N ASP A 9 -2.72 56.40 -3.36
CA ASP A 9 -2.70 57.51 -2.41
C ASP A 9 -4.11 57.97 -1.97
N ALA A 10 -5.12 57.71 -2.81
CA ALA A 10 -6.54 57.94 -2.50
C ALA A 10 -7.20 56.79 -1.70
N GLN A 11 -6.41 55.86 -1.16
CA GLN A 11 -6.85 54.68 -0.40
C GLN A 11 -7.83 53.78 -1.17
N ARG A 12 -7.74 53.79 -2.52
CA ARG A 12 -8.51 52.89 -3.40
C ARG A 12 -7.69 51.66 -3.74
N LEU A 13 -8.35 50.50 -3.69
CA LEU A 13 -7.73 49.21 -3.98
C LEU A 13 -7.23 49.21 -5.42
N MET A 14 -5.93 49.04 -5.60
CA MET A 14 -5.28 48.91 -6.90
C MET A 14 -5.27 47.43 -7.30
N LYS A 15 -4.73 46.58 -6.43
CA LYS A 15 -4.52 45.16 -6.73
C LYS A 15 -4.50 44.32 -5.46
N VAL A 16 -5.00 43.10 -5.59
CA VAL A 16 -4.80 42.03 -4.61
C VAL A 16 -3.78 41.07 -5.19
N VAL A 17 -2.67 40.92 -4.50
CA VAL A 17 -1.60 39.98 -4.87
C VAL A 17 -1.81 38.70 -4.07
N SER A 18 -1.91 37.57 -4.78
CA SER A 18 -2.02 36.25 -4.16
C SER A 18 -0.66 35.76 -3.67
N GLU A 19 -0.66 34.80 -2.75
CA GLU A 19 0.54 34.18 -2.19
C GLU A 19 1.53 33.64 -3.23
N GLN A 20 1.07 33.28 -4.44
CA GLN A 20 1.91 32.71 -5.50
C GLN A 20 2.91 33.72 -6.10
N ALA A 21 2.59 35.01 -6.06
CA ALA A 21 3.44 36.08 -6.58
C ALA A 21 4.20 36.81 -5.45
N LEU A 22 4.08 36.32 -4.21
CA LEU A 22 4.72 36.89 -3.02
C LEU A 22 5.91 36.03 -2.63
N THR A 23 7.08 36.65 -2.48
CA THR A 23 8.32 35.97 -2.05
C THR A 23 8.50 36.09 -0.54
N GLU A 24 8.12 37.22 0.05
CA GLU A 24 8.26 37.47 1.48
C GLU A 24 7.12 38.38 1.96
N VAL A 25 6.50 38.04 3.10
CA VAL A 25 5.52 38.89 3.79
C VAL A 25 5.81 38.83 5.29
N ILE A 26 6.69 39.70 5.77
CA ILE A 26 7.06 39.78 7.18
C ILE A 26 6.29 40.90 7.85
N GLN A 27 5.49 40.54 8.84
CA GLN A 27 4.89 41.50 9.75
C GLN A 27 5.62 41.47 11.09
N GLU A 28 5.99 42.63 11.60
CA GLU A 28 6.54 42.78 12.95
C GLU A 28 5.66 43.68 13.80
N GLN A 29 5.14 43.12 14.90
CA GLN A 29 4.37 43.82 15.93
C GLN A 29 5.15 43.83 17.23
N GLU A 30 5.26 44.98 17.88
CA GLU A 30 6.00 45.16 19.12
C GLU A 30 5.28 46.11 20.07
N ILE A 31 4.93 45.61 21.25
CA ILE A 31 4.59 46.43 22.41
C ILE A 31 5.89 47.09 22.88
N THR A 32 5.97 48.39 22.68
CA THR A 32 7.19 49.14 22.92
C THR A 32 7.49 49.24 24.41
N THR A 33 8.77 49.43 24.75
CA THR A 33 9.21 49.60 26.15
C THR A 33 8.67 50.86 26.82
N ALA A 34 8.28 51.86 26.04
CA ALA A 34 7.75 53.12 26.54
C ALA A 34 6.22 53.06 26.43
N LYS A 35 5.50 53.03 27.55
CA LYS A 35 4.02 52.96 27.54
C LYS A 35 3.33 54.12 26.80
N SER A 36 4.01 55.25 26.66
CA SER A 36 3.54 56.37 25.85
C SER A 36 3.68 56.15 24.35
N GLU A 37 4.38 55.12 23.89
CA GLU A 37 4.53 54.83 22.46
C GLU A 37 3.49 53.80 22.02
N LEU A 38 2.73 54.15 20.98
CA LEU A 38 1.72 53.26 20.39
C LEU A 38 2.37 51.97 19.88
N LEU A 39 1.57 50.92 19.70
CA LEU A 39 2.03 49.63 19.15
C LEU A 39 2.84 49.88 17.87
N ASN A 40 4.08 49.40 17.87
CA ASN A 40 4.90 49.44 16.67
C ASN A 40 4.47 48.27 15.76
N ASP A 41 3.93 48.59 14.60
CA ASP A 41 3.46 47.60 13.63
C ASP A 41 4.04 47.95 12.25
N THR A 42 4.79 47.02 11.68
CA THR A 42 5.44 47.18 10.38
C THR A 42 5.20 45.97 9.50
N LEU A 43 5.18 46.21 8.20
CA LEU A 43 5.02 45.17 7.19
C LEU A 43 6.09 45.35 6.11
N SER A 44 6.80 44.28 5.80
CA SER A 44 7.73 44.18 4.68
C SER A 44 7.20 43.15 3.69
N VAL A 45 7.08 43.54 2.41
CA VAL A 45 6.53 42.71 1.35
C VAL A 45 7.49 42.68 0.18
N VAL A 46 7.86 41.48 -0.28
CA VAL A 46 8.57 41.26 -1.54
C VAL A 46 7.64 40.55 -2.51
N VAL A 47 7.42 41.16 -3.67
CA VAL A 47 6.48 40.71 -4.70
C VAL A 47 7.16 40.70 -6.06
N ASP A 48 6.77 39.77 -6.93
CA ASP A 48 7.20 39.78 -8.32
C ASP A 48 6.82 41.10 -9.00
N TYR A 49 7.64 41.52 -9.97
CA TYR A 49 7.47 42.81 -10.60
C TYR A 49 6.07 42.98 -11.26
N HIS A 50 5.40 44.07 -10.88
CA HIS A 50 4.15 44.53 -11.48
C HIS A 50 4.19 46.05 -11.65
N ASP A 51 4.11 46.54 -12.88
CA ASP A 51 4.25 47.98 -13.18
C ASP A 51 3.23 48.86 -12.43
N GLU A 52 1.99 48.36 -12.27
CA GLU A 52 0.92 49.06 -11.55
C GLU A 52 1.16 49.21 -10.04
N LEU A 53 2.06 48.42 -9.43
CA LEU A 53 2.35 48.50 -7.99
C LEU A 53 3.39 49.58 -7.64
N LYS A 54 4.06 50.17 -8.64
CA LYS A 54 5.06 51.23 -8.40
C LYS A 54 4.47 52.46 -7.71
N GLU A 55 3.20 52.75 -7.97
CA GLU A 55 2.46 53.87 -7.40
C GLU A 55 1.69 53.49 -6.12
N ALA A 56 1.90 52.29 -5.58
CA ALA A 56 1.24 51.89 -4.35
C ALA A 56 1.72 52.75 -3.17
N ALA A 57 0.77 53.39 -2.49
CA ALA A 57 1.02 54.23 -1.32
C ALA A 57 0.71 53.50 -0.01
N TYR A 58 -0.17 52.48 -0.06
CA TYR A 58 -0.51 51.68 1.10
C TYR A 58 -0.61 50.20 0.75
N MET A 59 -0.46 49.36 1.78
CA MET A 59 -0.68 47.94 1.70
C MET A 59 -1.43 47.42 2.93
N ALA A 60 -2.18 46.33 2.79
CA ALA A 60 -2.92 45.74 3.90
C ALA A 60 -2.90 44.21 3.86
N VAL A 61 -2.99 43.61 5.05
CA VAL A 61 -3.12 42.16 5.25
C VAL A 61 -4.36 41.87 6.09
N ARG A 62 -5.05 40.78 5.75
CA ARG A 62 -6.31 40.39 6.37
C ARG A 62 -6.12 39.68 7.72
N GLU A 63 -7.05 39.92 8.64
CA GLU A 63 -7.26 39.17 9.89
C GLU A 63 -8.50 38.26 9.85
N LEU A 64 -8.63 37.39 10.87
CA LEU A 64 -9.67 36.33 10.94
C LEU A 64 -11.13 36.84 10.93
N ASP A 65 -11.38 38.10 11.26
CA ASP A 65 -12.72 38.68 11.53
C ASP A 65 -13.19 39.73 10.50
N LEU A 66 -12.74 39.63 9.24
CA LEU A 66 -12.98 40.63 8.17
C LEU A 66 -12.30 41.99 8.40
N SER A 67 -11.55 42.17 9.49
CA SER A 67 -10.69 43.33 9.68
C SER A 67 -9.34 43.18 8.99
N PHE A 68 -8.66 44.31 8.78
CA PHE A 68 -7.36 44.40 8.13
C PHE A 68 -6.41 45.26 8.95
N TYR A 69 -5.14 44.85 8.97
CA TYR A 69 -4.03 45.73 9.32
C TYR A 69 -3.53 46.40 8.04
N MET A 70 -3.45 47.73 8.06
CA MET A 70 -3.06 48.54 6.92
C MET A 70 -1.83 49.40 7.26
N TYR A 71 -0.99 49.59 6.26
CA TYR A 71 0.33 50.18 6.39
C TYR A 71 0.52 51.23 5.31
N ARG A 72 1.02 52.41 5.68
CA ARG A 72 1.53 53.38 4.72
C ARG A 72 2.91 52.94 4.28
N ILE A 73 3.10 52.79 2.98
CA ILE A 73 4.39 52.50 2.37
C ILE A 73 5.25 53.76 2.49
N TYR A 74 6.41 53.64 3.14
CA TYR A 74 7.37 54.75 3.24
C TYR A 74 8.67 54.45 2.50
N HIS A 75 8.91 53.19 2.17
CA HIS A 75 10.04 52.75 1.37
C HIS A 75 9.58 51.74 0.33
N SER A 76 10.04 51.92 -0.91
CA SER A 76 9.93 50.94 -1.97
C SER A 76 11.25 50.85 -2.73
N SER A 77 11.57 49.65 -3.23
CA SER A 77 12.74 49.42 -4.08
C SER A 77 12.41 48.44 -5.20
N ASP A 78 13.04 48.63 -6.34
CA ASP A 78 12.88 47.83 -7.56
C ASP A 78 14.23 47.21 -7.93
N SER A 79 14.30 45.88 -7.92
CA SER A 79 15.50 45.11 -8.29
C SER A 79 15.49 44.62 -9.74
N GLY A 80 14.46 44.96 -10.53
CA GLY A 80 14.24 44.50 -11.90
C GLY A 80 13.20 43.39 -11.97
N ASP A 81 13.42 42.30 -11.22
CA ASP A 81 12.52 41.15 -11.22
C ASP A 81 11.50 41.19 -10.06
N GLN A 82 11.74 42.03 -9.04
CA GLN A 82 10.92 42.14 -7.84
C GLN A 82 10.77 43.57 -7.33
N LEU A 83 9.64 43.83 -6.68
CA LEU A 83 9.38 45.04 -5.91
C LEU A 83 9.38 44.71 -4.42
N THR A 84 10.10 45.50 -3.63
CA THR A 84 10.09 45.42 -2.16
C THR A 84 9.40 46.66 -1.60
N PHE A 85 8.49 46.46 -0.66
CA PHE A 85 7.76 47.51 0.03
C PHE A 85 7.95 47.38 1.53
N THR A 86 8.22 48.49 2.21
CA THR A 86 8.22 48.57 3.66
C THR A 86 7.25 49.65 4.12
N GLY A 87 6.37 49.25 5.03
CA GLY A 87 5.30 50.10 5.55
C GLY A 87 5.25 50.10 7.07
N VAL A 88 4.72 51.20 7.59
CA VAL A 88 4.41 51.40 9.01
C VAL A 88 2.90 51.47 9.17
N GLY A 89 2.35 51.02 10.29
CA GLY A 89 0.92 51.10 10.59
C GLY A 89 0.35 52.47 10.21
N PHE A 90 -0.69 52.48 9.39
CA PHE A 90 -1.15 53.72 8.75
C PHE A 90 -1.84 54.68 9.74
N ALA A 91 -2.39 54.16 10.84
CA ALA A 91 -3.20 54.94 11.76
C ALA A 91 -2.42 55.99 12.55
N PRO A 92 -1.29 55.66 13.24
CA PRO A 92 -0.49 56.67 13.93
C PRO A 92 0.08 57.71 12.96
N ASP A 93 0.35 57.31 11.73
CA ASP A 93 0.85 58.20 10.68
C ASP A 93 -0.24 59.19 10.20
N GLU A 94 -1.43 58.69 9.85
CA GLU A 94 -2.58 59.50 9.45
C GLU A 94 -3.03 60.44 10.58
N LEU A 95 -3.13 59.93 11.82
CA LEU A 95 -3.53 60.71 13.00
C LEU A 95 -2.46 61.72 13.47
N ALA A 96 -1.23 61.64 12.97
CA ALA A 96 -0.23 62.68 13.19
C ALA A 96 -0.57 63.97 12.42
N GLY A 97 -1.37 63.87 11.34
CA GLY A 97 -1.77 65.00 10.50
C GLY A 97 -2.93 65.86 11.06
N TYR A 98 -3.58 65.43 12.14
CA TYR A 98 -4.68 66.15 12.77
C TYR A 98 -4.26 66.76 14.09
N VAL A 99 -4.70 67.99 14.37
CA VAL A 99 -4.33 68.74 15.59
C VAL A 99 -5.52 68.87 16.53
N VAL A 100 -5.27 68.61 17.81
CA VAL A 100 -6.16 68.93 18.92
C VAL A 100 -5.82 70.32 19.40
N GLU A 101 -6.69 71.30 19.14
CA GLU A 101 -6.44 72.70 19.51
C GLU A 101 -6.48 72.90 21.02
N ASN A 102 -7.59 72.54 21.68
CA ASN A 102 -7.76 72.62 23.12
C ASN A 102 -8.86 71.67 23.58
N LEU A 103 -8.50 70.67 24.39
CA LEU A 103 -9.44 69.74 25.01
C LEU A 103 -9.08 69.56 26.50
N GLN A 104 -9.92 70.14 27.35
CA GLN A 104 -9.86 69.98 28.80
C GLN A 104 -10.84 68.90 29.25
N VAL A 105 -10.34 67.89 29.96
CA VAL A 105 -11.17 66.81 30.50
C VAL A 105 -10.99 66.70 32.00
N LYS A 106 -12.09 66.53 32.72
CA LYS A 106 -12.13 66.29 34.16
C LYS A 106 -13.03 65.10 34.42
N GLU A 107 -12.46 64.06 35.01
CA GLU A 107 -13.14 62.82 35.40
C GLU A 107 -14.04 62.23 34.31
N ARG A 108 -13.55 62.17 33.07
CA ARG A 108 -14.30 61.56 31.95
C ARG A 108 -13.82 60.15 31.65
N SER A 109 -14.73 59.28 31.20
CA SER A 109 -14.33 57.93 30.78
C SER A 109 -13.38 57.97 29.57
N VAL A 110 -12.47 57.00 29.48
CA VAL A 110 -11.54 56.86 28.35
C VAL A 110 -12.27 56.84 27.01
N LYS A 111 -13.42 56.16 26.95
CA LYS A 111 -14.27 56.12 25.75
C LYS A 111 -14.71 57.51 25.29
N SER A 112 -15.20 58.34 26.21
CA SER A 112 -15.63 59.71 25.87
C SER A 112 -14.46 60.59 25.45
N VAL A 113 -13.30 60.46 26.09
CA VAL A 113 -12.11 61.22 25.70
C VAL A 113 -11.62 60.81 24.32
N ALA A 114 -11.49 59.50 24.04
CA ALA A 114 -11.09 59.00 22.73
C ALA A 114 -12.04 59.46 21.61
N GLN A 115 -13.37 59.44 21.85
CA GLN A 115 -14.37 59.94 20.91
C GLN A 115 -14.23 61.43 20.63
N LEU A 116 -13.86 62.23 21.64
CA LEU A 116 -13.60 63.67 21.47
C LEU A 116 -12.31 63.92 20.70
N LEU A 117 -11.27 63.11 20.94
CA LEU A 117 -9.98 63.25 20.27
C LEU A 117 -10.07 63.00 18.76
N VAL A 118 -10.81 61.98 18.33
CA VAL A 118 -10.96 61.66 16.90
C VAL A 118 -12.11 62.38 16.21
N LYS A 119 -12.82 63.26 16.94
CA LYS A 119 -13.94 64.02 16.40
C LYS A 119 -13.48 64.89 15.23
N GLY A 120 -14.11 64.73 14.06
CA GLY A 120 -13.73 65.44 12.84
C GLY A 120 -12.75 64.68 11.94
N THR A 121 -12.44 63.44 12.29
CA THR A 121 -11.72 62.48 11.42
C THR A 121 -12.65 61.35 10.97
N ASP A 122 -12.19 60.50 10.05
CA ASP A 122 -12.91 59.27 9.66
C ASP A 122 -12.75 58.11 10.66
N TRP A 123 -12.05 58.35 11.79
CA TRP A 123 -11.81 57.34 12.81
C TRP A 123 -12.95 57.26 13.82
N THR A 124 -13.32 56.03 14.17
CA THR A 124 -14.31 55.75 15.21
C THR A 124 -13.67 55.01 16.39
N VAL A 125 -14.33 55.03 17.56
CA VAL A 125 -13.90 54.25 18.73
C VAL A 125 -14.74 52.97 18.79
N GLY A 126 -14.07 51.82 18.80
CA GLY A 126 -14.66 50.49 18.91
C GLY A 126 -14.80 50.05 20.37
N TYR A 127 -14.12 48.96 20.72
CA TYR A 127 -14.07 48.42 22.08
C TYR A 127 -13.28 49.35 23.00
N VAL A 128 -13.76 49.53 24.24
CA VAL A 128 -13.02 50.19 25.32
C VAL A 128 -13.24 49.39 26.58
N ASP A 129 -12.15 49.05 27.27
CA ASP A 129 -12.20 48.31 28.53
C ASP A 129 -12.81 49.16 29.66
N ASP A 130 -13.89 48.65 30.26
CA ASP A 130 -14.66 49.35 31.29
C ASP A 130 -13.90 49.49 32.62
N ARG A 131 -12.78 48.77 32.81
CA ARG A 131 -11.92 48.84 34.00
C ARG A 131 -10.99 50.06 34.00
N LEU A 132 -10.91 50.77 32.88
CA LEU A 132 -10.04 51.93 32.75
C LEU A 132 -10.52 53.10 33.61
N ALA A 133 -9.59 53.69 34.36
CA ALA A 133 -9.88 54.83 35.22
C ALA A 133 -10.32 56.07 34.42
N ALA A 134 -11.11 56.93 35.06
CA ALA A 134 -11.50 58.21 34.47
C ALA A 134 -10.27 59.11 34.26
N VAL A 135 -10.27 59.83 33.14
CA VAL A 135 -9.20 60.71 32.70
C VAL A 135 -9.50 62.14 33.13
N SER A 136 -8.51 62.76 33.78
CA SER A 136 -8.44 64.20 34.01
C SER A 136 -7.12 64.72 33.43
N GLY A 137 -7.18 65.71 32.54
CA GLY A 137 -5.99 66.21 31.85
C GLY A 137 -6.32 67.24 30.77
N GLU A 138 -5.27 67.82 30.21
CA GLU A 138 -5.33 68.79 29.12
C GLU A 138 -4.65 68.22 27.87
N PHE A 139 -5.35 68.27 26.74
CA PHE A 139 -4.81 67.97 25.42
C PHE A 139 -4.91 69.23 24.56
N SER A 140 -3.83 70.01 24.50
CA SER A 140 -3.81 71.30 23.80
C SER A 140 -2.60 71.41 22.87
N TYR A 141 -2.84 71.89 21.65
CA TYR A 141 -1.83 72.11 20.60
C TYR A 141 -0.92 70.90 20.32
N LEU A 142 -1.53 69.72 20.20
CA LEU A 142 -0.81 68.47 19.96
C LEU A 142 -1.53 67.64 18.89
N SER A 143 -0.80 66.81 18.15
CA SER A 143 -1.44 65.95 17.14
C SER A 143 -2.30 64.89 17.82
N ILE A 144 -3.32 64.36 17.13
CA ILE A 144 -4.14 63.27 17.68
C ILE A 144 -3.25 62.08 18.04
N LYS A 145 -2.21 61.78 17.25
CA LYS A 145 -1.19 60.78 17.61
C LYS A 145 -0.59 61.05 18.99
N GLU A 146 -0.06 62.25 19.24
CA GLU A 146 0.54 62.58 20.55
C GLU A 146 -0.51 62.63 21.67
N ALA A 147 -1.78 62.94 21.36
CA ALA A 147 -2.88 62.88 22.32
C ALA A 147 -3.17 61.44 22.76
N LEU A 148 -3.20 60.52 21.80
CA LEU A 148 -3.41 59.10 22.06
C LEU A 148 -2.22 58.50 22.80
N LYS A 149 -1.00 58.96 22.55
CA LYS A 149 0.19 58.59 23.32
C LYS A 149 0.09 59.03 24.78
N GLN A 150 -0.40 60.25 25.05
CA GLN A 150 -0.70 60.70 26.40
C GLN A 150 -1.82 59.89 27.05
N LEU A 151 -2.87 59.54 26.29
CA LEU A 151 -3.96 58.68 26.76
C LEU A 151 -3.45 57.28 27.12
N GLN A 152 -2.59 56.70 26.29
CA GLN A 152 -1.98 55.38 26.50
C GLN A 152 -1.08 55.35 27.76
N ALA A 153 -0.38 56.45 28.03
CA ALA A 153 0.45 56.60 29.23
C ALA A 153 -0.35 56.48 30.55
N LEU A 154 -1.70 56.56 30.51
CA LEU A 154 -2.58 56.33 31.65
C LEU A 154 -2.85 54.85 31.94
N GLY A 155 -2.19 53.92 31.23
CA GLY A 155 -2.27 52.49 31.50
C GLY A 155 -3.30 51.75 30.66
N CYS A 156 -3.48 52.17 29.41
CA CYS A 156 -4.21 51.41 28.40
C CYS A 156 -3.28 51.06 27.23
N GLU A 157 -3.74 50.23 26.30
CA GLU A 157 -3.06 49.88 25.06
C GLU A 157 -4.06 50.01 23.91
N ILE A 158 -3.64 50.67 22.82
CA ILE A 158 -4.52 51.06 21.71
C ILE A 158 -4.16 50.26 20.45
N VAL A 159 -5.17 49.63 19.84
CA VAL A 159 -5.03 48.86 18.59
C VAL A 159 -5.88 49.48 17.51
N PHE A 160 -5.32 49.65 16.31
CA PHE A 160 -6.00 50.26 15.16
C PHE A 160 -6.38 49.20 14.13
N LYS A 161 -7.59 49.29 13.59
CA LYS A 161 -8.14 48.35 12.61
C LYS A 161 -8.90 49.09 11.50
N CYS A 162 -8.98 48.46 10.34
CA CYS A 162 -9.88 48.91 9.28
C CYS A 162 -10.66 47.75 8.65
N GLN A 163 -11.73 48.08 7.94
CA GLN A 163 -12.53 47.14 7.17
C GLN A 163 -12.54 47.57 5.70
N LEU A 164 -12.52 46.58 4.80
CA LEU A 164 -12.53 46.80 3.35
C LEU A 164 -13.85 46.31 2.75
N GLU A 165 -14.50 47.13 1.94
CA GLU A 165 -15.67 46.75 1.14
C GLU A 165 -15.59 47.34 -0.27
N GLY A 166 -15.94 46.54 -1.28
CA GLY A 166 -15.91 46.97 -2.68
C GLY A 166 -14.49 47.34 -3.14
N ARG A 167 -14.25 48.64 -3.41
CA ARG A 167 -12.98 49.16 -3.98
C ARG A 167 -12.13 49.96 -2.97
N GLY A 168 -12.43 49.94 -1.67
CA GLY A 168 -11.67 50.72 -0.68
C GLY A 168 -12.04 50.46 0.77
N ILE A 169 -11.56 51.33 1.65
CA ILE A 169 -11.82 51.28 3.10
C ILE A 169 -13.26 51.72 3.37
N SER A 170 -14.03 50.91 4.09
CA SER A 170 -15.40 51.25 4.52
C SER A 170 -15.46 51.78 5.94
N ARG A 171 -14.51 51.39 6.81
CA ARG A 171 -14.47 51.80 8.21
C ARG A 171 -13.05 51.79 8.79
N LYS A 172 -12.74 52.77 9.63
CA LYS A 172 -11.52 52.84 10.47
C LYS A 172 -11.91 52.98 11.93
N TRP A 173 -11.30 52.20 12.81
CA TRP A 173 -11.56 52.32 14.25
C TRP A 173 -10.36 51.93 15.12
N MET A 174 -10.39 52.38 16.37
CA MET A 174 -9.47 51.95 17.40
C MET A 174 -10.18 51.23 18.54
N ASP A 175 -9.57 50.15 19.01
CA ASP A 175 -9.95 49.42 20.22
C ASP A 175 -8.95 49.78 21.33
N ILE A 176 -9.45 50.01 22.55
CA ILE A 176 -8.66 50.46 23.71
C ILE A 176 -8.82 49.44 24.83
N TYR A 177 -7.72 48.79 25.21
CA TYR A 177 -7.70 47.77 26.24
C TYR A 177 -6.97 48.28 27.47
N GLN A 178 -7.27 47.78 28.67
CA GLN A 178 -6.35 47.97 29.79
C GLN A 178 -4.99 47.33 29.48
N GLN A 179 -5.02 46.17 28.83
CA GLN A 179 -3.86 45.43 28.36
C GLN A 179 -4.34 44.48 27.26
N ILE A 180 -3.68 44.45 26.09
CA ILE A 180 -4.02 43.52 24.99
C ILE A 180 -3.54 42.11 25.31
N GLY A 181 -4.29 41.12 24.84
CA GLY A 181 -3.99 39.69 24.97
C GLY A 181 -4.63 39.02 26.18
N GLU A 182 -4.65 37.69 26.14
CA GLU A 182 -5.32 36.81 27.10
C GLU A 182 -4.34 35.79 27.68
N VAL A 183 -4.77 35.06 28.73
CA VAL A 183 -4.01 33.89 29.20
C VAL A 183 -4.16 32.78 28.19
N SER A 184 -3.06 32.44 27.53
CA SER A 184 -3.00 31.39 26.54
C SER A 184 -2.62 30.06 27.16
N ASN A 185 -3.24 28.98 26.68
CA ASN A 185 -2.83 27.61 27.01
C ASN A 185 -1.54 27.19 26.28
N THR A 186 -0.92 28.09 25.50
CA THR A 186 0.33 27.80 24.81
C THR A 186 1.49 27.69 25.79
N ARG A 187 2.09 26.49 25.77
CA ARG A 187 3.36 26.17 26.45
C ARG A 187 4.48 26.06 25.43
N PHE A 188 5.50 26.90 25.57
CA PHE A 188 6.75 26.81 24.81
C PHE A 188 7.72 25.89 25.54
N THR A 189 7.68 24.61 25.18
CA THR A 189 8.65 23.60 25.64
C THR A 189 9.80 23.48 24.64
N TYR A 190 11.05 23.54 25.12
CA TYR A 190 12.24 23.32 24.29
C TYR A 190 12.21 21.93 23.65
N GLY A 191 12.38 21.85 22.32
CA GLY A 191 12.40 20.59 21.58
C GLY A 191 11.03 20.08 21.09
N GLU A 192 9.93 20.73 21.48
CA GLU A 192 8.58 20.40 20.98
C GLU A 192 8.01 21.54 20.14
N LYS A 193 7.54 22.62 20.78
CA LYS A 193 6.91 23.78 20.12
C LYS A 193 7.87 24.94 19.89
N ALA A 194 8.99 24.99 20.63
CA ALA A 194 10.02 26.01 20.52
C ALA A 194 11.31 25.43 19.91
N LEU A 195 11.71 25.94 18.73
CA LEU A 195 12.93 25.53 18.03
C LEU A 195 14.19 26.04 18.74
N SER A 196 14.09 27.17 19.45
CA SER A 196 15.13 27.66 20.35
C SER A 196 14.50 28.42 21.51
N ILE A 197 15.14 28.40 22.68
CA ILE A 197 14.79 29.26 23.81
C ILE A 197 16.09 29.92 24.26
N ILE A 198 16.31 31.16 23.84
CA ILE A 198 17.48 31.95 24.22
C ILE A 198 17.09 32.82 25.40
N ARG A 199 17.74 32.64 26.53
CA ARG A 199 17.60 33.52 27.71
C ARG A 199 18.69 34.58 27.66
N GLU A 200 18.32 35.83 27.42
CA GLU A 200 19.20 36.99 27.54
C GLU A 200 18.96 37.66 28.89
N GLN A 201 20.03 38.05 29.59
CA GLN A 201 19.95 38.69 30.90
C GLN A 201 20.79 39.98 30.91
N ASP A 202 20.17 41.12 31.22
CA ASP A 202 20.86 42.41 31.41
C ASP A 202 21.14 42.63 32.89
N ARG A 203 22.41 42.91 33.24
CA ARG A 203 22.83 43.25 34.60
C ARG A 203 23.48 44.64 34.70
N SER A 204 23.47 45.43 33.62
CA SER A 204 24.24 46.66 33.51
C SER A 204 23.72 47.81 34.38
N GLN A 205 22.42 47.85 34.70
CA GLN A 205 21.77 48.95 35.42
C GLN A 205 20.87 48.45 36.57
N ILE A 206 21.47 47.76 37.55
CA ILE A 206 20.76 47.30 38.75
C ILE A 206 20.93 48.32 39.89
N TYR A 207 19.83 48.91 40.37
CA TYR A 207 19.79 49.84 41.49
C TYR A 207 18.79 49.37 42.54
N THR A 208 19.26 49.16 43.77
CA THR A 208 18.45 48.66 44.88
C THR A 208 17.94 49.80 45.77
N SER A 209 18.35 51.04 45.47
CA SER A 209 17.87 52.26 46.11
C SER A 209 17.78 53.44 45.13
N LEU A 210 16.75 54.28 45.26
CA LEU A 210 16.56 55.48 44.43
C LEU A 210 16.26 56.74 45.24
N ILE A 211 16.76 57.87 44.76
CA ILE A 211 16.44 59.22 45.23
C ILE A 211 15.69 59.95 44.12
N GLY A 212 14.42 60.29 44.35
CA GLY A 212 13.62 61.07 43.40
C GLY A 212 13.70 62.56 43.66
N ARG A 213 13.86 63.35 42.59
CA ARG A 213 13.86 64.82 42.62
C ARG A 213 12.80 65.33 41.65
N GLY A 214 11.84 66.09 42.15
CA GLY A 214 10.77 66.69 41.35
C GLY A 214 11.15 68.04 40.74
N LYS A 215 10.14 68.80 40.34
CA LYS A 215 10.25 70.14 39.76
C LYS A 215 11.04 71.08 40.68
N SER A 216 11.85 71.96 40.07
CA SER A 216 12.56 73.01 40.80
C SER A 216 11.57 74.02 41.40
N GLN A 217 11.71 74.30 42.69
CA GLN A 217 10.98 75.39 43.34
C GLN A 217 11.91 76.61 43.40
N ASP A 218 11.46 77.73 42.82
CA ASP A 218 12.19 79.00 42.89
C ASP A 218 12.05 79.60 44.30
N VAL A 219 13.15 79.61 45.04
CA VAL A 219 13.26 80.17 46.39
C VAL A 219 14.04 81.49 46.39
N GLY A 220 13.96 82.28 45.32
CA GLY A 220 14.37 83.70 45.31
C GLY A 220 15.83 84.03 45.68
N ASP A 221 16.71 83.04 45.87
CA ASP A 221 18.10 83.17 46.34
C ASP A 221 19.14 82.68 45.32
N GLY A 222 18.70 82.26 44.13
CA GLY A 222 19.56 81.74 43.07
C GLY A 222 20.07 80.30 43.29
N GLN A 223 19.65 79.61 44.36
CA GLN A 223 19.90 78.18 44.56
C GLN A 223 18.57 77.42 44.60
N GLY A 224 17.93 77.27 43.43
CA GLY A 224 16.67 76.54 43.30
C GLY A 224 16.76 75.13 43.88
N LYS A 225 15.95 74.84 44.90
CA LYS A 225 15.88 73.52 45.55
C LYS A 225 14.86 72.66 44.81
N LYS A 226 15.29 71.52 44.27
CA LYS A 226 14.37 70.54 43.65
C LYS A 226 13.48 69.89 44.70
N LEU A 227 12.19 69.73 44.38
CA LEU A 227 11.21 69.05 45.24
C LEU A 227 11.72 67.66 45.65
N ASP A 228 11.51 67.30 46.91
CA ASP A 228 11.78 65.97 47.44
C ASP A 228 10.59 65.44 48.25
N PHE A 229 10.66 64.17 48.62
CA PHE A 229 9.62 63.49 49.40
C PHE A 229 10.08 63.18 50.85
N LYS A 230 11.01 63.95 51.41
CA LYS A 230 11.64 63.66 52.71
C LYS A 230 10.61 63.51 53.85
N GLU A 231 9.59 64.35 53.81
CA GLU A 231 8.56 64.45 54.86
C GLU A 231 7.36 63.52 54.65
N VAL A 232 7.32 62.81 53.51
CA VAL A 232 6.26 61.86 53.16
C VAL A 232 6.57 60.50 53.81
N GLU A 233 5.59 59.95 54.56
CA GLU A 233 5.72 58.67 55.25
C GLU A 233 4.95 57.58 54.51
N TRP A 234 5.62 56.47 54.18
CA TRP A 234 4.94 55.23 53.79
C TRP A 234 5.05 54.17 54.88
N LYS A 235 3.94 53.50 55.13
CA LYS A 235 3.86 52.34 56.02
C LYS A 235 3.12 51.22 55.32
N LYS A 236 3.71 50.02 55.31
CA LYS A 236 3.06 48.78 54.83
C LYS A 236 1.74 48.53 55.57
N SER A 237 1.68 48.84 56.87
CA SER A 237 0.45 48.71 57.67
C SER A 237 -0.70 49.64 57.23
N ARG A 238 -0.41 50.67 56.42
CA ARG A 238 -1.40 51.56 55.81
C ARG A 238 -1.64 51.25 54.33
N GLY A 239 -1.25 50.06 53.87
CA GLY A 239 -1.42 49.62 52.47
C GLY A 239 -0.37 50.14 51.50
N ASN A 240 0.67 50.85 51.97
CA ASN A 240 1.75 51.32 51.09
C ASN A 240 2.70 50.18 50.72
N PRO A 241 3.39 50.26 49.58
CA PRO A 241 4.19 49.14 49.08
C PRO A 241 5.46 48.85 49.89
N LEU A 242 6.04 49.85 50.58
CA LEU A 242 7.19 49.69 51.46
C LEU A 242 7.09 50.58 52.70
N ASN A 243 8.02 50.40 53.64
CA ASN A 243 8.16 51.30 54.78
C ASN A 243 9.19 52.38 54.48
N LYS A 244 8.76 53.64 54.58
CA LYS A 244 9.61 54.83 54.46
C LYS A 244 9.29 55.78 55.62
N PRO A 245 10.17 55.92 56.62
CA PRO A 245 9.98 56.87 57.71
C PRO A 245 10.18 58.32 57.24
N LYS A 246 9.58 59.27 57.97
CA LYS A 246 9.85 60.71 57.79
C LYS A 246 11.33 61.01 58.00
N GLY A 247 11.87 61.94 57.23
CA GLY A 247 13.28 62.34 57.29
C GLY A 247 14.18 61.62 56.28
N GLN A 248 13.70 60.56 55.62
CA GLN A 248 14.46 59.79 54.63
C GLN A 248 14.27 60.37 53.22
N GLN A 249 15.31 60.48 52.39
CA GLN A 249 15.21 61.05 51.02
C GLN A 249 15.33 60.02 49.89
N TRP A 250 15.45 58.73 50.22
CA TRP A 250 15.55 57.64 49.27
C TRP A 250 14.49 56.57 49.53
N LEU A 251 14.31 55.69 48.56
CA LEU A 251 13.63 54.42 48.67
C LEU A 251 14.65 53.29 48.54
N GLU A 252 14.43 52.18 49.24
CA GLU A 252 15.27 50.99 49.15
C GLU A 252 14.41 49.74 49.17
N LEU A 253 14.82 48.72 48.41
CA LEU A 253 14.27 47.37 48.48
C LEU A 253 15.29 46.45 49.17
N PRO A 254 15.16 46.20 50.50
CA PRO A 254 16.16 45.45 51.26
C PRO A 254 16.44 44.05 50.73
N GLU A 255 15.41 43.38 50.23
CA GLU A 255 15.51 42.04 49.62
C GLU A 255 16.37 42.09 48.34
N MET A 256 16.24 43.15 47.55
CA MET A 256 17.05 43.34 46.35
C MET A 256 18.46 43.82 46.67
N THR A 257 18.64 44.60 47.74
CA THR A 257 19.97 44.94 48.27
C THR A 257 20.69 43.66 48.71
N ALA A 258 20.04 42.76 49.44
CA ALA A 258 20.62 41.49 49.85
C ALA A 258 21.02 40.58 48.67
N ALA A 259 20.25 40.61 47.56
CA ALA A 259 20.50 39.77 46.40
C ALA A 259 21.48 40.37 45.37
N TYR A 260 21.43 41.67 45.14
CA TYR A 260 22.09 42.36 44.02
C TYR A 260 22.86 43.62 44.43
N GLY A 261 23.04 43.85 45.73
CA GLY A 261 23.78 44.99 46.29
C GLY A 261 25.27 45.01 45.93
N ILE A 262 25.99 45.89 46.59
CA ILE A 262 27.44 46.02 46.50
C ILE A 262 28.03 45.14 47.62
N PRO A 263 28.80 44.09 47.31
CA PRO A 263 29.43 43.28 48.35
C PRO A 263 30.36 44.14 49.19
N MET A 264 30.15 44.16 50.51
CA MET A 264 31.00 44.85 51.47
C MET A 264 32.00 43.87 52.09
N SER A 265 33.10 44.41 52.64
CA SER A 265 34.17 43.60 53.24
C SER A 265 33.73 42.80 54.46
N ASP A 266 32.62 43.16 55.11
CA ASP A 266 32.04 42.48 56.27
C ASP A 266 31.05 41.36 55.89
N GLY A 267 30.90 41.07 54.58
CA GLY A 267 29.95 40.08 54.06
C GLY A 267 28.52 40.59 53.94
N SER A 268 28.24 41.85 54.33
CA SER A 268 26.96 42.50 54.07
C SER A 268 26.86 42.99 52.62
N MET A 269 25.64 43.30 52.18
CA MET A 269 25.40 43.92 50.88
C MET A 269 24.98 45.37 51.08
N GLY A 270 25.76 46.30 50.52
CA GLY A 270 25.44 47.72 50.46
C GLY A 270 24.45 48.04 49.34
N LYS A 271 23.67 49.11 49.51
CA LYS A 271 22.72 49.58 48.49
C LYS A 271 23.40 50.10 47.22
N ARG A 272 22.82 49.84 46.05
CA ARG A 272 23.17 50.47 44.78
C ARG A 272 22.23 51.65 44.52
N GLU A 273 22.70 52.88 44.73
CA GLU A 273 21.85 54.08 44.76
C GLU A 273 21.94 54.92 43.46
N LYS A 274 20.79 55.35 42.93
CA LYS A 274 20.70 56.26 41.77
C LYS A 274 19.75 57.43 42.06
N VAL A 275 20.08 58.60 41.51
CA VAL A 275 19.20 59.78 41.52
C VAL A 275 18.39 59.82 40.23
N VAL A 276 17.09 60.07 40.33
CA VAL A 276 16.16 60.21 39.19
C VAL A 276 15.45 61.54 39.28
N ILE A 277 15.31 62.22 38.14
CA ILE A 277 14.72 63.55 38.03
C ILE A 277 13.37 63.46 37.31
N PHE A 278 12.34 64.06 37.90
CA PHE A 278 10.98 64.16 37.38
C PHE A 278 10.61 65.64 37.24
N ASP A 279 11.07 66.29 36.17
CA ASP A 279 10.98 67.76 36.03
C ASP A 279 9.53 68.29 35.97
N ASN A 280 8.55 67.43 35.68
CA ASN A 280 7.13 67.79 35.62
C ASN A 280 6.35 67.48 36.91
N GLU A 281 6.96 66.86 37.92
CA GLU A 281 6.26 66.45 39.14
C GLU A 281 6.44 67.48 40.26
N ASP A 282 5.33 68.11 40.66
CA ASP A 282 5.29 69.16 41.69
C ASP A 282 4.61 68.71 42.99
N ASN A 283 4.14 67.46 43.07
CA ASN A 283 3.54 66.88 44.26
C ASN A 283 4.49 65.85 44.94
N PRO A 284 4.85 66.02 46.23
CA PRO A 284 5.73 65.10 46.95
C PRO A 284 5.23 63.64 47.05
N GLU A 285 3.92 63.41 47.14
CA GLU A 285 3.34 62.05 47.23
C GLU A 285 3.44 61.35 45.87
N LYS A 286 3.04 62.03 44.79
CA LYS A 286 3.19 61.49 43.42
C LYS A 286 4.65 61.31 43.02
N LEU A 287 5.55 62.20 43.48
CA LEU A 287 6.99 62.04 43.29
C LEU A 287 7.50 60.77 43.96
N LEU A 288 7.02 60.47 45.18
CA LEU A 288 7.38 59.25 45.90
C LEU A 288 6.87 57.99 45.17
N GLU A 289 5.63 58.01 44.69
CA GLU A 289 5.03 56.94 43.87
C GLU A 289 5.84 56.66 42.61
N ARG A 290 6.12 57.69 41.79
CA ARG A 290 6.92 57.55 40.56
C ARG A 290 8.35 57.06 40.84
N THR A 291 8.93 57.47 41.96
CA THR A 291 10.27 57.01 42.36
C THR A 291 10.27 55.54 42.75
N TYR A 292 9.21 55.08 43.42
CA TYR A 292 9.05 53.67 43.75
C TYR A 292 8.87 52.81 42.49
N GLU A 293 8.05 53.27 41.54
CA GLU A 293 7.84 52.59 40.26
C GLU A 293 9.17 52.40 39.49
N GLU A 294 9.99 53.45 39.43
CA GLU A 294 11.30 53.38 38.79
C GLU A 294 12.24 52.43 39.56
N LEU A 295 12.18 52.41 40.90
CA LEU A 295 13.02 51.53 41.73
C LEU A 295 12.70 50.07 41.48
N VAL A 296 11.41 49.72 41.44
CA VAL A 296 10.98 48.35 41.16
C VAL A 296 11.46 47.92 39.75
N ALA A 297 11.38 48.80 38.75
CA ALA A 297 11.83 48.52 37.38
C ALA A 297 13.35 48.33 37.21
N CYS A 298 14.18 48.96 38.04
CA CYS A 298 15.65 48.85 37.95
C CYS A 298 16.31 48.03 39.06
N SER A 299 15.55 47.43 39.98
CA SER A 299 16.09 46.68 41.12
C SER A 299 16.52 45.24 40.82
N ARG A 300 16.15 44.68 39.67
CA ARG A 300 16.49 43.30 39.25
C ARG A 300 17.16 43.25 37.88
N PRO A 301 17.94 42.18 37.58
CA PRO A 301 18.30 41.86 36.21
C PRO A 301 17.04 41.70 35.34
N LEU A 302 17.06 42.28 34.14
CA LEU A 302 16.03 42.01 33.14
C LEU A 302 16.30 40.67 32.46
N VAL A 303 15.24 39.92 32.14
CA VAL A 303 15.31 38.62 31.49
C VAL A 303 14.39 38.62 30.27
N GLN A 304 14.97 38.39 29.10
CA GLN A 304 14.23 38.19 27.86
C GLN A 304 14.41 36.75 27.40
N PHE A 305 13.33 36.17 26.89
CA PHE A 305 13.34 34.91 26.17
C PHE A 305 13.00 35.17 24.70
N LYS A 306 13.81 34.62 23.80
CA LYS A 306 13.49 34.58 22.37
C LYS A 306 13.15 33.14 22.00
N THR A 307 12.02 32.95 21.32
CA THR A 307 11.61 31.65 20.78
C THR A 307 11.19 31.76 19.33
N THR A 308 11.64 30.82 18.51
CA THR A 308 11.18 30.64 17.12
C THR A 308 10.25 29.43 17.08
N THR A 309 9.03 29.61 16.58
CA THR A 309 8.03 28.54 16.49
C THR A 309 7.39 28.47 15.11
N LEU A 310 6.88 27.30 14.76
CA LEU A 310 6.10 27.10 13.52
C LEU A 310 4.67 27.67 13.63
N SER A 311 4.19 27.91 14.84
CA SER A 311 2.93 28.58 15.13
C SER A 311 3.13 29.47 16.37
N GLY A 312 3.30 30.77 16.16
CA GLY A 312 3.42 31.75 17.24
C GLY A 312 2.09 32.04 17.92
N ASP A 313 2.14 32.60 19.12
CA ASP A 313 0.96 33.13 19.81
C ASP A 313 0.75 34.61 19.47
N ALA A 314 -0.43 35.15 19.79
CA ALA A 314 -0.77 36.54 19.50
C ALA A 314 0.02 37.51 20.39
N ILE A 315 0.29 38.71 19.84
CA ILE A 315 0.88 39.81 20.59
C ILE A 315 0.04 40.13 21.84
N GLY A 316 0.70 40.29 22.99
CA GLY A 316 0.06 40.58 24.27
C GLY A 316 -0.37 39.36 25.09
N ASN A 317 -0.47 38.16 24.50
CA ASN A 317 -0.88 36.96 25.22
C ASN A 317 0.12 36.56 26.31
N TRP A 318 -0.39 36.00 27.40
CA TRP A 318 0.41 35.38 28.45
C TRP A 318 0.62 33.90 28.15
N VAL A 319 1.87 33.46 28.16
CA VAL A 319 2.29 32.11 27.74
C VAL A 319 3.24 31.51 28.77
N THR A 320 3.33 30.19 28.82
CA THR A 320 4.28 29.51 29.70
C THR A 320 5.51 29.04 28.94
N VAL A 321 6.70 29.33 29.46
CA VAL A 321 7.98 28.87 28.91
C VAL A 321 8.52 27.79 29.84
N HIS A 322 8.80 26.61 29.28
CA HIS A 322 9.31 25.48 30.03
C HIS A 322 10.58 24.91 29.39
N ARG A 323 11.67 24.88 30.15
CA ARG A 323 12.94 24.31 29.73
C ARG A 323 13.53 23.48 30.87
N ALA A 324 13.16 22.19 30.88
CA ALA A 324 13.45 21.24 31.95
C ALA A 324 14.96 21.06 32.19
N ASP A 325 15.77 20.98 31.13
CA ASP A 325 17.23 20.80 31.20
C ASP A 325 17.96 21.96 31.89
N ARG A 326 17.32 23.13 31.99
CA ARG A 326 17.89 24.34 32.60
C ARG A 326 17.10 24.84 33.82
N GLY A 327 16.05 24.13 34.23
CA GLY A 327 15.20 24.49 35.36
C GLY A 327 14.42 25.80 35.17
N TYR A 328 14.05 26.14 33.93
CA TYR A 328 13.27 27.36 33.66
C TYR A 328 11.80 27.04 33.52
N HIS A 329 11.00 27.63 34.38
CA HIS A 329 9.55 27.65 34.27
C HIS A 329 9.08 29.07 34.54
N TYR A 330 8.57 29.75 33.52
CA TYR A 330 8.14 31.14 33.60
C TYR A 330 6.81 31.31 32.89
N GLU A 331 5.86 31.99 33.52
CA GLU A 331 4.74 32.59 32.80
C GLU A 331 5.14 34.00 32.39
N THR A 332 4.92 34.34 31.12
CA THR A 332 5.45 35.57 30.54
C THR A 332 4.59 36.09 29.40
N ARG A 333 4.66 37.39 29.15
CA ARG A 333 3.87 38.05 28.12
C ARG A 333 4.62 38.08 26.78
N VAL A 334 3.90 37.85 25.69
CA VAL A 334 4.40 38.08 24.33
C VAL A 334 4.40 39.58 24.06
N PHE A 335 5.57 40.20 24.03
CA PHE A 335 5.71 41.65 23.77
C PHE A 335 6.15 41.97 22.35
N LYS A 336 6.68 40.98 21.61
CA LYS A 336 7.06 41.13 20.20
C LYS A 336 6.69 39.88 19.42
N VAL A 337 6.11 40.06 18.24
CA VAL A 337 5.81 38.99 17.29
C VAL A 337 6.33 39.40 15.93
N LYS A 338 7.23 38.61 15.37
CA LYS A 338 7.64 38.67 13.97
C LYS A 338 7.05 37.47 13.25
N LYS A 339 6.12 37.69 12.34
CA LYS A 339 5.37 36.64 11.64
C LYS A 339 5.65 36.72 10.15
N ASP A 340 6.16 35.63 9.61
CA ASP A 340 6.12 35.37 8.18
C ASP A 340 4.71 34.88 7.82
N ARG A 341 3.96 35.72 7.12
CA ARG A 341 2.57 35.43 6.76
C ARG A 341 2.44 34.44 5.58
N LEU A 342 3.53 34.16 4.84
CA LEU A 342 3.54 33.14 3.80
C LEU A 342 3.83 31.75 4.38
N THR A 343 4.89 31.62 5.18
CA THR A 343 5.29 30.31 5.73
C THR A 343 4.60 29.96 7.05
N GLY A 344 3.97 30.94 7.70
CA GLY A 344 3.37 30.79 9.03
C GLY A 344 4.38 30.77 10.17
N LYS A 345 5.69 30.82 9.90
CA LYS A 345 6.74 30.89 10.90
C LYS A 345 6.60 32.17 11.72
N SER A 346 6.72 32.04 13.03
CA SER A 346 6.67 33.19 13.94
C SER A 346 7.82 33.15 14.93
N GLU A 347 8.42 34.31 15.16
CA GLU A 347 9.35 34.55 16.26
C GLU A 347 8.65 35.38 17.31
N ALA A 348 8.66 34.90 18.55
CA ALA A 348 8.08 35.59 19.69
C ALA A 348 9.18 36.07 20.65
N GLY A 349 9.15 37.37 20.95
CA GLY A 349 9.84 37.98 22.08
C GLY A 349 8.96 37.85 23.32
N LEU A 350 9.48 37.15 24.32
CA LEU A 350 8.80 36.81 25.57
C LEU A 350 9.58 37.40 26.75
N GLY A 351 8.90 37.95 27.75
CA GLY A 351 9.57 38.50 28.95
C GLY A 351 9.82 40.00 28.88
N ASP A 352 10.93 40.44 29.46
CA ASP A 352 11.29 41.86 29.49
C ASP A 352 11.77 42.30 28.06
N ASN A 353 11.29 43.43 27.54
CA ASN A 353 11.77 43.96 26.25
C ASN A 353 13.11 44.69 26.43
N MET A 354 14.21 44.10 25.93
CA MET A 354 15.57 44.59 26.18
C MET A 354 16.11 45.52 25.08
N THR A 355 15.38 45.68 23.97
CA THR A 355 15.86 46.29 22.71
C THR A 355 16.24 47.77 22.83
N LYS A 356 15.88 48.44 23.94
CA LYS A 356 16.25 49.84 24.26
C LYS A 356 16.88 50.04 25.64
N SER A 357 17.37 48.98 26.32
CA SER A 357 17.88 49.10 27.71
C SER A 357 19.10 50.01 27.87
N ALA A 358 19.80 50.36 26.79
CA ALA A 358 20.88 51.35 26.80
C ALA A 358 20.40 52.79 27.06
N SER A 359 19.09 53.08 27.03
CA SER A 359 18.54 54.43 27.16
C SER A 359 17.22 54.46 27.94
N ARG A 360 17.19 53.93 29.17
CA ARG A 360 15.99 53.97 30.03
C ARG A 360 15.69 55.41 30.46
N ASN A 361 14.73 56.05 29.78
CA ASN A 361 13.94 57.16 30.30
C ASN A 361 12.56 56.62 30.74
N THR A 362 12.26 56.92 31.99
CA THR A 362 11.18 56.51 32.89
C THR A 362 9.74 56.56 32.33
N ALA A 363 8.93 55.52 32.60
CA ALA A 363 7.65 55.60 33.35
C ALA A 363 6.86 54.25 33.37
N THR A 364 6.89 53.62 34.54
CA THR A 364 5.82 52.84 35.20
C THR A 364 5.47 51.43 34.70
N ILE A 365 6.21 50.44 35.22
CA ILE A 365 5.83 49.02 35.27
C ILE A 365 5.38 48.70 36.71
N HIS A 366 4.07 48.76 36.96
CA HIS A 366 3.52 48.34 38.25
C HIS A 366 2.78 47.00 38.21
N HIS A 367 2.33 46.57 37.02
CA HIS A 367 1.53 45.35 36.90
C HIS A 367 2.35 44.10 36.56
N GLU A 368 3.42 44.22 35.78
CA GLU A 368 4.21 43.08 35.31
C GLU A 368 5.17 42.54 36.37
N LEU A 369 5.66 43.40 37.28
CA LEU A 369 6.59 43.00 38.34
C LEU A 369 5.95 42.20 39.47
N LYS A 370 4.72 42.55 39.87
CA LYS A 370 3.99 41.74 40.86
C LYS A 370 3.52 40.42 40.26
N ALA A 371 3.08 40.42 39.00
CA ALA A 371 2.66 39.22 38.30
C ALA A 371 3.83 38.26 38.00
N LEU A 372 5.05 38.73 37.68
CA LEU A 372 6.17 37.82 37.41
C LEU A 372 6.77 37.19 38.69
N ASP A 373 6.87 37.94 39.79
CA ASP A 373 7.43 37.42 41.04
C ASP A 373 6.40 36.58 41.84
N GLU A 374 5.11 36.95 41.81
CA GLU A 374 4.04 36.13 42.44
C GLU A 374 3.70 34.87 41.63
N ARG A 375 4.06 34.80 40.33
CA ARG A 375 3.82 33.62 39.47
C ARG A 375 5.05 32.78 39.20
N LYS A 376 6.15 33.07 39.90
CA LYS A 376 7.30 32.17 39.98
C LYS A 376 6.91 30.99 40.88
N MET A 377 6.20 30.03 40.31
CA MET A 377 5.88 28.79 41.03
C MET A 377 7.18 28.11 41.46
N THR A 378 7.26 27.68 42.72
CA THR A 378 8.24 26.68 43.07
C THR A 378 7.92 25.40 42.30
N PHE A 379 8.94 24.62 41.92
CA PHE A 379 8.77 23.37 41.15
C PHE A 379 7.66 22.48 41.75
N GLN A 380 7.54 22.49 43.09
CA GLN A 380 6.58 21.72 43.86
C GLN A 380 5.12 22.22 43.73
N GLU A 381 4.88 23.53 43.78
CA GLU A 381 3.53 24.11 43.64
C GLU A 381 2.97 23.95 42.21
N SER A 382 3.87 24.00 41.21
CA SER A 382 3.51 23.71 39.82
C SER A 382 3.09 22.26 39.62
N GLU A 383 3.79 21.31 40.24
CA GLU A 383 3.43 19.89 40.17
C GLU A 383 2.09 19.58 40.83
N ASP A 384 1.75 20.22 41.95
CA ASP A 384 0.53 19.97 42.72
C ASP A 384 -0.72 20.61 42.10
N ILE A 385 -0.62 21.82 41.56
CA ILE A 385 -1.74 22.46 40.83
C ILE A 385 -1.95 21.75 39.49
N ALA A 386 -0.88 21.41 38.78
CA ALA A 386 -0.97 20.56 37.60
C ALA A 386 -1.54 19.18 37.96
N LYS A 387 -1.23 18.62 39.13
CA LYS A 387 -1.84 17.37 39.62
C LYS A 387 -3.33 17.53 39.79
N TRP A 388 -3.76 18.55 40.52
CA TRP A 388 -5.16 18.76 40.82
C TRP A 388 -6.00 19.08 39.57
N GLN A 389 -5.52 19.96 38.69
CA GLN A 389 -6.20 20.26 37.42
C GLN A 389 -6.21 19.04 36.50
N SER A 390 -5.09 18.31 36.45
CA SER A 390 -5.03 17.05 35.72
C SER A 390 -6.02 16.05 36.32
N ASP A 391 -6.12 15.88 37.64
CA ASP A 391 -7.05 14.96 38.31
C ASP A 391 -8.53 15.31 38.05
N VAL A 392 -8.86 16.59 37.96
CA VAL A 392 -10.23 17.06 37.63
C VAL A 392 -10.57 16.81 36.16
N VAL A 393 -9.68 17.20 35.24
CA VAL A 393 -9.86 16.96 33.79
C VAL A 393 -9.83 15.47 33.47
N ARG A 394 -9.06 14.71 34.25
CA ARG A 394 -8.96 13.26 34.18
C ARG A 394 -10.09 12.55 34.88
N GLY A 395 -11.02 13.19 35.58
CA GLY A 395 -12.11 12.48 36.29
C GLY A 395 -11.67 11.66 37.51
N ALA A 396 -10.41 11.80 37.98
CA ALA A 396 -9.88 11.12 39.16
C ALA A 396 -10.51 11.62 40.48
N LYS A 397 -11.32 12.69 40.42
CA LYS A 397 -12.14 13.23 41.53
C LYS A 397 -13.61 12.74 41.50
N GLY A 398 -13.92 11.71 40.71
CA GLY A 398 -15.22 11.03 40.70
C GLY A 398 -15.99 11.22 39.39
N GLY A 399 -16.77 10.19 39.04
CA GLY A 399 -17.55 10.11 37.80
C GLY A 399 -17.42 8.73 37.15
N SER A 400 -18.26 8.44 36.15
CA SER A 400 -18.22 7.18 35.39
C SER A 400 -17.19 7.19 34.25
N ILE A 401 -16.35 8.23 34.16
CA ILE A 401 -15.33 8.42 33.11
C ILE A 401 -14.06 8.99 33.76
N ILE A 402 -12.92 8.33 33.54
CA ILE A 402 -11.59 8.80 33.98
C ILE A 402 -10.60 8.72 32.80
N MET A 403 -9.80 9.76 32.56
CA MET A 403 -8.64 9.70 31.66
C MET A 403 -7.41 9.35 32.50
N MET A 404 -6.78 8.22 32.29
CA MET A 404 -5.59 7.82 33.06
C MET A 404 -4.31 8.09 32.29
N ASN A 405 -3.21 8.21 33.03
CA ASN A 405 -1.86 8.26 32.52
C ASN A 405 -1.00 7.14 33.14
N PRO A 406 0.23 6.93 32.65
CA PRO A 406 1.13 5.90 33.20
C PRO A 406 1.39 5.99 34.71
N SER A 407 1.24 7.18 35.32
CA SER A 407 1.42 7.34 36.77
C SER A 407 0.24 6.81 37.58
N ASP A 408 -0.97 6.81 37.00
CA ASP A 408 -2.17 6.26 37.66
C ASP A 408 -2.16 4.73 37.67
N THR A 409 -1.45 4.09 36.74
CA THR A 409 -1.31 2.63 36.61
C THR A 409 0.01 2.10 37.17
N GLY A 410 0.88 2.98 37.67
CA GLY A 410 2.19 2.62 38.22
C GLY A 410 3.25 2.23 37.18
N GLU A 411 3.03 2.54 35.90
CA GLU A 411 3.94 2.23 34.80
C GLU A 411 5.11 3.22 34.68
N SER A 412 4.90 4.51 34.95
CA SER A 412 5.95 5.54 35.00
C SER A 412 5.46 6.84 35.67
N ASP A 413 6.34 7.81 35.90
CA ASP A 413 5.97 9.13 36.43
C ASP A 413 5.31 10.06 35.38
N SER A 414 5.05 9.58 34.16
CA SER A 414 4.45 10.39 33.09
C SER A 414 2.99 10.73 33.39
N ARG A 415 2.66 12.03 33.26
CA ARG A 415 1.30 12.54 33.44
C ARG A 415 0.49 12.72 32.16
N VAL A 416 1.05 12.35 31.01
CA VAL A 416 0.36 12.45 29.71
C VAL A 416 -0.75 11.39 29.67
N PRO A 417 -2.02 11.78 29.47
CA PRO A 417 -3.11 10.81 29.34
C PRO A 417 -2.80 9.82 28.22
N ASN A 418 -2.77 8.54 28.55
CA ASN A 418 -2.53 7.44 27.60
C ASN A 418 -3.76 6.55 27.42
N GLN A 419 -4.75 6.68 28.31
CA GLN A 419 -5.97 5.90 28.24
C GLN A 419 -7.20 6.63 28.80
N MET A 420 -8.37 6.30 28.27
CA MET A 420 -9.69 6.70 28.76
C MET A 420 -10.37 5.47 29.33
N VAL A 421 -10.99 5.57 30.49
CA VAL A 421 -11.69 4.47 31.17
C VAL A 421 -13.11 4.92 31.50
N TRP A 422 -14.09 4.24 30.94
CA TRP A 422 -15.49 4.32 31.34
C TRP A 422 -15.79 3.21 32.34
N MET A 423 -16.60 3.48 33.34
CA MET A 423 -16.89 2.54 34.42
C MET A 423 -18.35 2.63 34.85
N ASN A 424 -18.89 1.56 35.44
CA ASN A 424 -20.30 1.48 35.83
C ASN A 424 -20.62 2.05 37.23
N GLY A 425 -19.61 2.44 38.01
CA GLY A 425 -19.72 3.13 39.29
C GLY A 425 -19.08 4.53 39.27
N PRO A 426 -19.03 5.23 40.43
CA PRO A 426 -18.49 6.59 40.52
C PRO A 426 -16.96 6.67 40.68
N SER A 427 -16.27 5.53 40.84
CA SER A 427 -14.81 5.43 40.99
C SER A 427 -14.31 4.03 40.62
N LEU A 428 -12.99 3.86 40.46
CA LEU A 428 -12.38 2.55 40.15
C LEU A 428 -12.71 1.51 41.22
N ASP A 429 -12.61 1.85 42.50
CA ASP A 429 -12.88 0.93 43.62
C ASP A 429 -14.38 0.57 43.76
N ALA A 430 -15.27 1.42 43.25
CA ALA A 430 -16.72 1.26 43.32
C ALA A 430 -17.32 0.68 42.03
N SER A 431 -16.49 0.24 41.10
CA SER A 431 -16.89 -0.29 39.80
C SER A 431 -16.29 -1.69 39.60
N ASP A 432 -16.98 -2.53 38.85
CA ASP A 432 -16.58 -3.91 38.52
C ASP A 432 -16.60 -4.16 37.00
N ASN A 433 -16.96 -3.15 36.20
CA ASN A 433 -16.96 -3.22 34.76
C ASN A 433 -16.40 -1.93 34.17
N PHE A 434 -15.40 -2.07 33.29
CA PHE A 434 -14.70 -0.96 32.67
C PHE A 434 -14.60 -1.11 31.17
N LEU A 435 -14.78 -0.02 30.41
CA LEU A 435 -14.38 0.09 29.01
C LEU A 435 -13.16 1.02 28.95
N VAL A 436 -12.03 0.50 28.48
CA VAL A 436 -10.76 1.22 28.41
C VAL A 436 -10.39 1.46 26.96
N ALA A 437 -9.99 2.68 26.60
CA ALA A 437 -9.48 3.06 25.29
C ALA A 437 -8.08 3.66 25.42
N ASN A 438 -7.06 3.00 24.88
CA ASN A 438 -5.64 3.37 25.02
C ASN A 438 -4.84 3.12 23.73
N SER A 439 -3.52 3.28 23.78
CA SER A 439 -2.64 3.06 22.62
C SER A 439 -2.58 1.61 22.12
N GLN A 440 -3.11 0.65 22.89
CA GLN A 440 -3.26 -0.74 22.44
C GLN A 440 -4.63 -0.97 21.78
N GLY A 441 -5.63 -0.10 21.99
CA GLY A 441 -6.98 -0.23 21.45
C GLY A 441 -8.11 0.15 22.41
N ILE A 442 -9.34 -0.22 22.07
CA ILE A 442 -10.54 -0.14 22.92
C ILE A 442 -10.86 -1.55 23.43
N GLY A 443 -11.05 -1.75 24.73
CA GLY A 443 -11.30 -3.06 25.34
C GLY A 443 -12.04 -2.95 26.67
N PHE A 444 -12.21 -4.09 27.36
CA PHE A 444 -12.99 -4.16 28.59
C PHE A 444 -12.19 -4.83 29.72
N ILE A 445 -12.46 -4.45 30.97
CA ILE A 445 -11.99 -5.13 32.18
C ILE A 445 -13.23 -5.49 33.00
N GLU A 446 -13.36 -6.75 33.40
CA GLU A 446 -14.40 -7.25 34.31
C GLU A 446 -13.74 -7.63 35.64
N GLY A 447 -14.33 -7.23 36.77
CA GLY A 447 -13.74 -7.39 38.11
C GLY A 447 -13.00 -6.13 38.59
N PRO A 448 -12.05 -6.25 39.53
CA PRO A 448 -11.23 -5.12 39.97
C PRO A 448 -10.46 -4.49 38.80
N PHE A 449 -10.28 -3.16 38.82
CA PHE A 449 -9.53 -2.48 37.77
C PHE A 449 -8.04 -2.90 37.80
N ASP A 450 -7.62 -3.72 36.84
CA ASP A 450 -6.24 -4.15 36.64
C ASP A 450 -5.88 -4.09 35.14
N MET A 451 -4.87 -3.29 34.79
CA MET A 451 -4.42 -3.15 33.40
C MET A 451 -3.75 -4.41 32.85
N THR A 452 -3.33 -5.36 33.69
CA THR A 452 -2.85 -6.67 33.25
C THR A 452 -3.99 -7.54 32.72
N ASP A 453 -5.23 -7.26 33.12
CA ASP A 453 -6.45 -7.89 32.64
C ASP A 453 -7.04 -7.19 31.40
N PHE A 454 -6.53 -6.00 31.05
CA PHE A 454 -6.96 -5.28 29.85
C PHE A 454 -6.60 -6.08 28.60
N LYS A 455 -7.61 -6.29 27.75
CA LYS A 455 -7.43 -6.87 26.43
C LYS A 455 -8.24 -6.04 25.43
N PRO A 456 -7.61 -5.52 24.36
CA PRO A 456 -8.32 -4.70 23.38
C PRO A 456 -9.34 -5.56 22.64
N ALA A 457 -10.60 -5.12 22.64
CA ALA A 457 -11.68 -5.57 21.76
C ALA A 457 -11.55 -4.99 20.34
N TRP A 458 -10.86 -3.86 20.19
CA TRP A 458 -10.46 -3.29 18.91
C TRP A 458 -9.08 -2.64 19.07
N SER A 459 -8.04 -3.22 18.48
CA SER A 459 -6.69 -2.67 18.55
C SER A 459 -6.49 -1.46 17.63
N ILE A 460 -5.51 -0.63 17.96
CA ILE A 460 -5.26 0.66 17.28
C ILE A 460 -4.83 0.51 15.81
N ASP A 461 -4.24 -0.63 15.44
CA ASP A 461 -3.89 -1.00 14.07
C ASP A 461 -5.10 -1.50 13.26
N GLY A 462 -6.30 -1.45 13.84
CA GLY A 462 -7.55 -1.80 13.18
C GLY A 462 -8.01 -3.23 13.40
N ALA A 463 -7.30 -4.06 14.17
CA ALA A 463 -7.72 -5.45 14.39
C ALA A 463 -8.88 -5.53 15.41
N PHE A 464 -9.97 -6.18 15.03
CA PHE A 464 -11.15 -6.35 15.88
C PHE A 464 -11.09 -7.71 16.61
N ASN A 465 -11.04 -7.70 17.95
CA ASN A 465 -10.96 -8.86 18.82
C ASN A 465 -12.35 -9.23 19.37
N ALA A 466 -12.96 -10.23 18.76
CA ALA A 466 -14.34 -10.64 19.03
C ALA A 466 -14.54 -11.47 20.31
N ASN A 467 -13.52 -11.67 21.16
CA ASN A 467 -13.65 -12.44 22.40
C ASN A 467 -14.69 -11.88 23.41
N TYR A 468 -15.15 -10.64 23.19
CA TYR A 468 -16.04 -9.90 24.09
C TYR A 468 -17.50 -9.77 23.58
N ILE A 469 -17.81 -10.20 22.35
CA ILE A 469 -19.19 -10.16 21.84
C ILE A 469 -19.98 -11.34 22.42
N LYS A 470 -20.73 -11.08 23.50
CA LYS A 470 -21.59 -12.10 24.16
C LYS A 470 -22.90 -12.37 23.40
N ALA A 471 -23.43 -11.40 22.63
CA ALA A 471 -24.57 -11.55 21.73
C ALA A 471 -24.63 -10.43 20.68
N GLY A 472 -24.82 -10.75 19.39
CA GLY A 472 -24.98 -9.78 18.30
C GLY A 472 -24.91 -10.39 16.90
N VAL A 473 -25.41 -9.69 15.88
CA VAL A 473 -25.30 -10.06 14.45
C VAL A 473 -24.37 -9.07 13.75
N LEU A 474 -23.23 -9.54 13.25
CA LEU A 474 -22.34 -8.75 12.40
C LEU A 474 -22.81 -8.81 10.95
N ARG A 475 -23.06 -7.66 10.31
CA ARG A 475 -23.52 -7.54 8.91
C ARG A 475 -22.49 -6.76 8.08
N ALA A 476 -22.35 -7.10 6.80
CA ALA A 476 -21.51 -6.39 5.81
C ALA A 476 -19.99 -6.36 6.10
N ILE A 477 -19.41 -7.49 6.55
CA ILE A 477 -17.96 -7.65 6.73
C ILE A 477 -17.42 -8.60 5.65
N ASP A 478 -16.38 -8.17 4.92
CA ASP A 478 -15.59 -9.06 4.07
C ASP A 478 -14.62 -9.86 4.95
N ILE A 479 -14.92 -11.15 5.18
CA ILE A 479 -14.13 -12.01 6.06
C ILE A 479 -12.99 -12.63 5.25
N ILE A 480 -11.82 -12.01 5.27
CA ILE A 480 -10.61 -12.49 4.59
C ILE A 480 -9.58 -12.91 5.65
N GLY A 481 -9.33 -14.21 5.79
CA GLY A 481 -8.24 -14.74 6.62
C GLY A 481 -8.49 -14.87 8.13
N VAL A 482 -9.71 -15.23 8.57
CA VAL A 482 -10.02 -15.42 10.02
C VAL A 482 -9.79 -16.85 10.49
N THR A 483 -9.12 -17.02 11.63
CA THR A 483 -9.14 -18.26 12.43
C THR A 483 -10.28 -18.20 13.44
N ILE A 484 -11.41 -18.84 13.13
CA ILE A 484 -12.51 -19.01 14.09
C ILE A 484 -12.07 -20.07 15.08
N THR A 485 -11.87 -19.69 16.34
CA THR A 485 -11.40 -20.59 17.40
C THR A 485 -12.41 -20.53 18.54
N GLY A 486 -13.14 -21.63 18.78
CA GLY A 486 -13.92 -21.82 20.00
C GLY A 486 -15.45 -21.78 19.88
N SER A 487 -16.04 -21.36 18.76
CA SER A 487 -17.51 -21.29 18.64
C SER A 487 -18.00 -22.00 17.40
N THR A 488 -18.82 -23.02 17.63
CA THR A 488 -19.69 -23.61 16.62
C THR A 488 -20.56 -22.52 15.97
N ILE A 489 -20.55 -22.39 14.65
CA ILE A 489 -21.56 -21.66 13.89
C ILE A 489 -22.84 -22.50 13.97
N THR A 490 -23.78 -22.06 14.80
CA THR A 490 -25.14 -22.62 14.89
C THR A 490 -26.02 -21.89 13.89
N THR A 491 -26.57 -22.59 12.91
CA THR A 491 -27.59 -22.06 12.00
C THR A 491 -28.97 -22.16 12.65
N ASP A 492 -29.87 -21.20 12.39
CA ASP A 492 -31.23 -21.15 12.92
C ASP A 492 -31.95 -22.52 12.81
N GLY A 493 -32.31 -23.12 13.94
CA GLY A 493 -32.91 -24.45 14.05
C GLY A 493 -31.91 -25.54 14.47
N ASP A 494 -31.64 -25.58 15.78
CA ASP A 494 -30.92 -26.52 16.68
C ASP A 494 -30.24 -27.84 16.22
N ASN A 495 -30.36 -28.29 14.98
CA ASN A 495 -30.01 -29.67 14.60
C ASN A 495 -28.65 -29.84 13.90
N HIS A 496 -28.01 -28.76 13.41
CA HIS A 496 -26.73 -28.87 12.71
C HIS A 496 -25.77 -27.75 13.08
N LYS A 497 -24.52 -28.13 13.34
CA LYS A 497 -23.49 -27.29 13.98
C LYS A 497 -22.21 -27.32 13.15
N VAL A 498 -21.61 -26.17 12.84
CA VAL A 498 -20.32 -26.12 12.11
C VAL A 498 -19.21 -25.58 13.01
N ARG A 499 -18.17 -26.37 13.29
CA ARG A 499 -17.05 -25.99 14.17
C ARG A 499 -15.78 -25.77 13.37
N LEU A 500 -15.11 -24.64 13.57
CA LEU A 500 -13.73 -24.41 13.12
C LEU A 500 -12.79 -24.54 14.32
N LYS A 501 -11.82 -25.46 14.27
CA LYS A 501 -10.82 -25.67 15.33
C LYS A 501 -9.53 -26.26 14.77
N ASN A 502 -8.37 -25.68 15.11
CA ASN A 502 -7.04 -26.17 14.73
C ASN A 502 -6.85 -26.38 13.21
N GLY A 503 -7.40 -25.49 12.37
CA GLY A 503 -7.32 -25.62 10.91
C GLY A 503 -8.25 -26.68 10.31
N MET A 504 -9.18 -27.22 11.11
CA MET A 504 -10.23 -28.14 10.68
C MET A 504 -11.60 -27.46 10.74
N LEU A 505 -12.36 -27.52 9.65
CA LEU A 505 -13.79 -27.24 9.57
C LEU A 505 -14.55 -28.55 9.77
N SER A 506 -15.41 -28.64 10.78
CA SER A 506 -16.18 -29.84 11.13
C SER A 506 -17.68 -29.55 11.11
N ILE A 507 -18.48 -30.49 10.64
CA ILE A 507 -19.93 -30.51 10.81
C ILE A 507 -20.24 -31.45 11.97
N LEU A 508 -21.17 -31.06 12.85
CA LEU A 508 -21.56 -31.76 14.05
C LEU A 508 -23.07 -32.07 14.04
N ASN A 509 -23.42 -33.22 14.61
CA ASN A 509 -24.80 -33.60 14.91
C ASN A 509 -25.29 -32.99 16.24
N ASP A 510 -26.53 -33.30 16.61
CA ASP A 510 -27.20 -32.85 17.84
C ASP A 510 -26.39 -33.18 19.10
N ASP A 511 -25.75 -34.36 19.13
CA ASP A 511 -24.92 -34.86 20.23
C ASP A 511 -23.52 -34.21 20.29
N ASN A 512 -23.23 -33.26 19.40
CA ASN A 512 -21.92 -32.61 19.22
C ASN A 512 -20.78 -33.55 18.76
N GLU A 513 -21.11 -34.66 18.11
CA GLU A 513 -20.14 -35.53 17.47
C GLU A 513 -19.81 -35.02 16.06
N VAL A 514 -18.56 -35.16 15.62
CA VAL A 514 -18.14 -34.73 14.28
C VAL A 514 -18.61 -35.75 13.24
N ILE A 515 -19.50 -35.31 12.35
CA ILE A 515 -20.07 -36.13 11.29
C ILE A 515 -19.36 -35.96 9.93
N GLY A 516 -18.55 -34.91 9.79
CA GLY A 516 -17.64 -34.73 8.67
C GLY A 516 -16.70 -33.55 8.89
N SER A 517 -15.54 -33.53 8.22
CA SER A 517 -14.57 -32.45 8.35
C SER A 517 -13.75 -32.16 7.08
N LEU A 518 -13.20 -30.96 6.99
CA LEU A 518 -12.20 -30.49 6.03
C LEU A 518 -10.99 -29.99 6.82
N PHE A 519 -9.79 -30.53 6.60
CA PHE A 519 -8.59 -30.18 7.37
C PHE A 519 -7.32 -30.25 6.51
N ALA A 520 -6.25 -29.58 6.95
CA ALA A 520 -4.95 -29.71 6.31
C ALA A 520 -4.41 -31.16 6.45
N SER A 521 -4.06 -31.80 5.34
CA SER A 521 -3.39 -33.10 5.38
C SER A 521 -1.89 -32.90 5.66
N TYR A 522 -1.31 -33.81 6.44
CA TYR A 522 0.11 -33.79 6.79
C TYR A 522 0.79 -35.06 6.28
N SER A 523 2.00 -34.91 5.75
CA SER A 523 2.83 -36.04 5.37
C SER A 523 3.32 -36.77 6.62
N SER A 524 3.02 -38.07 6.74
CA SER A 524 3.49 -38.90 7.84
C SER A 524 5.02 -39.02 7.92
N ALA A 525 5.72 -38.82 6.79
CA ALA A 525 7.18 -38.91 6.71
C ALA A 525 7.91 -37.63 7.17
N THR A 526 7.28 -36.46 7.02
CA THR A 526 7.94 -35.16 7.26
C THR A 526 7.26 -34.30 8.32
N GLY A 527 6.04 -34.66 8.74
CA GLY A 527 5.23 -33.86 9.66
C GLY A 527 4.76 -32.52 9.10
N LYS A 528 5.03 -32.23 7.82
CA LYS A 528 4.64 -30.97 7.15
C LYS A 528 3.31 -31.11 6.44
N ALA A 529 2.56 -30.00 6.39
CA ALA A 529 1.32 -29.91 5.61
C ALA A 529 1.61 -30.18 4.13
N ASN A 530 0.83 -31.04 3.50
CA ASN A 530 1.01 -31.46 2.10
C ASN A 530 -0.27 -31.34 1.25
N GLY A 531 -1.37 -30.85 1.81
CA GLY A 531 -2.63 -30.68 1.10
C GLY A 531 -3.81 -30.38 2.01
N VAL A 532 -5.02 -30.56 1.49
CA VAL A 532 -6.30 -30.43 2.20
C VAL A 532 -7.10 -31.71 1.99
N ALA A 533 -7.67 -32.26 3.05
CA ALA A 533 -8.45 -33.49 3.04
C ALA A 533 -9.88 -33.27 3.54
N LEU A 534 -10.83 -33.94 2.91
CA LEU A 534 -12.19 -34.14 3.41
C LEU A 534 -12.26 -35.50 4.13
N GLN A 535 -12.87 -35.55 5.31
CA GLN A 535 -12.99 -36.75 6.12
C GLN A 535 -14.42 -36.97 6.61
N GLN A 536 -14.83 -38.22 6.53
CA GLN A 536 -16.10 -38.73 7.04
C GLN A 536 -16.03 -38.91 8.56
N GLY A 537 -17.09 -38.55 9.27
CA GLY A 537 -17.24 -38.84 10.70
C GLY A 537 -17.38 -40.33 10.98
N LYS A 538 -17.10 -40.74 12.23
CA LYS A 538 -17.25 -42.14 12.61
C LYS A 538 -18.71 -42.54 12.48
N ASN A 539 -18.99 -43.62 11.76
CA ASN A 539 -20.35 -44.14 11.59
C ASN A 539 -21.31 -43.19 10.85
N GLU A 540 -20.81 -42.26 10.04
CA GLU A 540 -21.60 -41.30 9.27
C GLU A 540 -21.38 -41.46 7.78
N ILE A 541 -22.21 -40.89 6.91
CA ILE A 541 -21.96 -40.82 5.45
C ILE A 541 -21.28 -39.49 5.09
N LEU A 542 -20.51 -39.46 4.00
CA LEU A 542 -20.04 -38.20 3.40
C LEU A 542 -20.37 -38.20 1.91
N SER A 543 -21.24 -37.30 1.43
CA SER A 543 -21.69 -37.34 0.03
C SER A 543 -21.82 -35.97 -0.64
N LEU A 544 -21.61 -35.96 -1.97
CA LEU A 544 -22.03 -34.88 -2.86
C LEU A 544 -23.39 -35.27 -3.42
N ASN A 545 -24.43 -34.50 -3.09
CA ASN A 545 -25.81 -34.78 -3.48
C ASN A 545 -26.30 -33.83 -4.56
N THR A 546 -27.19 -34.33 -5.40
CA THR A 546 -28.05 -33.53 -6.27
C THR A 546 -29.43 -33.42 -5.62
N SER A 547 -29.98 -32.22 -5.60
CA SER A 547 -31.36 -31.94 -5.20
C SER A 547 -31.95 -30.87 -6.12
N ASN A 548 -33.23 -31.00 -6.46
CA ASN A 548 -34.01 -29.91 -7.01
C ASN A 548 -34.71 -29.23 -5.82
N LEU A 549 -34.48 -27.93 -5.61
CA LEU A 549 -34.95 -27.20 -4.42
C LEU A 549 -36.48 -27.27 -4.21
N ASN A 550 -37.24 -27.64 -5.24
CA ASN A 550 -38.70 -27.73 -5.23
C ASN A 550 -39.27 -29.13 -4.96
N ASP A 551 -38.47 -30.21 -5.05
CA ASP A 551 -38.99 -31.58 -5.05
C ASP A 551 -38.69 -32.35 -3.75
N GLY A 552 -38.02 -31.74 -2.78
CA GLY A 552 -37.74 -32.29 -1.45
C GLY A 552 -36.80 -33.52 -1.42
N GLY A 553 -36.37 -34.03 -2.56
CA GLY A 553 -35.47 -35.18 -2.67
C GLY A 553 -34.00 -34.80 -2.80
N SER A 554 -33.13 -35.47 -2.02
CA SER A 554 -31.67 -35.36 -2.11
C SER A 554 -31.06 -36.74 -2.38
N THR A 555 -30.42 -36.92 -3.54
CA THR A 555 -29.76 -38.18 -3.92
C THR A 555 -28.26 -37.96 -4.12
N TYR A 556 -27.41 -38.87 -3.63
CA TYR A 556 -25.97 -38.75 -3.82
C TYR A 556 -25.55 -39.00 -5.26
N VAL A 557 -24.56 -38.25 -5.74
CA VAL A 557 -23.79 -38.46 -6.99
C VAL A 557 -22.45 -39.11 -6.66
N ILE A 558 -21.83 -38.72 -5.54
CA ILE A 558 -20.67 -39.39 -4.91
C ILE A 558 -20.98 -39.54 -3.42
N GLN A 559 -20.66 -40.68 -2.82
CA GLN A 559 -20.83 -40.93 -1.40
C GLN A 559 -19.72 -41.85 -0.88
N ILE A 560 -19.06 -41.46 0.21
CA ILE A 560 -18.34 -42.37 1.09
C ILE A 560 -19.40 -42.96 2.04
N PRO A 561 -19.66 -44.28 2.00
CA PRO A 561 -20.70 -44.90 2.82
C PRO A 561 -20.19 -45.15 4.25
N LYS A 562 -21.10 -45.31 5.20
CA LYS A 562 -20.84 -45.41 6.65
C LYS A 562 -19.81 -46.47 7.03
N GLU A 563 -19.74 -47.55 6.27
CA GLU A 563 -18.84 -48.69 6.47
C GLU A 563 -17.40 -48.48 5.96
N SER A 564 -17.14 -47.39 5.24
CA SER A 564 -15.80 -47.01 4.75
C SER A 564 -14.89 -46.64 5.91
N ASN A 565 -13.63 -47.09 5.88
CA ASN A 565 -12.61 -46.74 6.87
C ASN A 565 -11.20 -46.84 6.28
N SER A 566 -10.16 -46.45 7.02
CA SER A 566 -8.77 -46.44 6.52
C SER A 566 -8.23 -47.80 6.05
N ASN A 567 -8.78 -48.91 6.56
CA ASN A 567 -8.40 -50.27 6.16
C ASN A 567 -9.28 -50.83 5.02
N LYS A 568 -10.44 -50.22 4.80
CA LYS A 568 -11.41 -50.59 3.76
C LYS A 568 -12.03 -49.32 3.16
N PRO A 569 -11.27 -48.55 2.38
CA PRO A 569 -11.78 -47.34 1.75
C PRO A 569 -12.82 -47.71 0.70
N LEU A 570 -14.01 -47.11 0.79
CA LEU A 570 -15.14 -47.32 -0.11
C LEU A 570 -15.65 -45.98 -0.62
N ILE A 571 -16.06 -45.94 -1.88
CA ILE A 571 -16.73 -44.81 -2.52
C ILE A 571 -17.82 -45.35 -3.43
N ASN A 572 -19.03 -44.84 -3.26
CA ASN A 572 -20.18 -45.09 -4.11
C ASN A 572 -20.38 -43.88 -5.03
N SER A 573 -20.75 -44.10 -6.27
CA SER A 573 -21.17 -43.03 -7.17
C SER A 573 -22.45 -43.41 -7.91
N ARG A 574 -23.24 -42.40 -8.29
CA ARG A 574 -24.50 -42.54 -9.03
C ARG A 574 -24.62 -41.43 -10.07
N GLY A 575 -25.38 -41.71 -11.13
CA GLY A 575 -25.57 -40.79 -12.25
C GLY A 575 -24.59 -41.02 -13.40
N LYS A 576 -24.62 -40.13 -14.39
CA LYS A 576 -23.77 -40.18 -15.58
C LYS A 576 -22.43 -39.50 -15.28
N TRP A 577 -21.33 -40.18 -15.59
CA TRP A 577 -19.97 -39.68 -15.43
C TRP A 577 -19.30 -39.47 -16.79
N GLN A 578 -18.60 -38.36 -16.96
CA GLN A 578 -17.80 -38.05 -18.15
C GLN A 578 -16.41 -37.60 -17.68
N HIS A 579 -15.36 -38.20 -18.23
CA HIS A 579 -13.96 -37.91 -17.93
C HIS A 579 -13.28 -37.45 -19.22
N ASP A 580 -12.54 -36.35 -19.18
CA ASP A 580 -11.82 -35.80 -20.33
C ASP A 580 -10.31 -35.89 -20.04
N GLY A 581 -9.62 -36.76 -20.79
CA GLY A 581 -8.21 -37.12 -20.58
C GLY A 581 -7.98 -38.58 -20.13
N ASP A 582 -6.77 -38.88 -19.67
CA ASP A 582 -6.37 -40.24 -19.27
C ASP A 582 -6.92 -40.59 -17.88
N LEU A 583 -7.48 -41.80 -17.72
CA LEU A 583 -7.90 -42.37 -16.43
C LEU A 583 -7.01 -43.56 -16.11
N ASN A 584 -6.10 -43.42 -15.15
CA ASN A 584 -5.21 -44.50 -14.72
C ASN A 584 -5.76 -45.19 -13.46
N ILE A 585 -6.05 -46.49 -13.53
CA ILE A 585 -6.60 -47.29 -12.43
C ILE A 585 -5.53 -48.28 -11.96
N ASN A 586 -4.93 -48.02 -10.81
CA ASN A 586 -4.01 -48.93 -10.14
C ASN A 586 -4.79 -49.93 -9.28
N GLY A 587 -5.42 -50.91 -9.92
CA GLY A 587 -6.30 -51.88 -9.27
C GLY A 587 -7.20 -52.58 -10.29
N ARG A 588 -8.31 -53.18 -9.81
CA ARG A 588 -9.33 -53.80 -10.67
C ARG A 588 -10.46 -52.81 -10.93
N LEU A 589 -10.82 -52.59 -12.18
CA LEU A 589 -12.09 -51.95 -12.55
C LEU A 589 -13.10 -53.06 -12.83
N THR A 590 -14.32 -52.96 -12.30
CA THR A 590 -15.40 -53.91 -12.63
C THR A 590 -16.64 -53.16 -13.11
N LEU A 591 -17.22 -53.54 -14.24
CA LEU A 591 -18.50 -53.01 -14.74
C LEU A 591 -19.57 -54.10 -14.60
N ASN A 592 -20.67 -53.80 -13.89
CA ASN A 592 -21.74 -54.76 -13.59
C ASN A 592 -21.27 -56.09 -12.97
N GLY A 593 -20.23 -56.04 -12.14
CA GLY A 593 -19.66 -57.23 -11.47
C GLY A 593 -18.67 -58.04 -12.31
N GLN A 594 -18.36 -57.64 -13.55
CA GLN A 594 -17.31 -58.24 -14.37
C GLN A 594 -16.07 -57.36 -14.42
N GLU A 595 -14.88 -57.96 -14.29
CA GLU A 595 -13.59 -57.25 -14.32
C GLU A 595 -13.26 -56.72 -15.72
N VAL A 596 -13.06 -55.41 -15.82
CA VAL A 596 -12.47 -54.73 -16.98
C VAL A 596 -10.97 -54.94 -16.90
N THR A 597 -10.48 -55.89 -17.68
CA THR A 597 -9.05 -56.10 -17.87
C THR A 597 -8.51 -55.00 -18.81
N PRO A 598 -7.30 -54.45 -18.55
CA PRO A 598 -6.65 -53.52 -19.48
C PRO A 598 -6.56 -54.18 -20.86
N GLY A 599 -7.34 -53.67 -21.83
CA GLY A 599 -7.51 -54.26 -23.17
C GLY A 599 -8.96 -54.61 -23.57
N GLY A 600 -9.93 -54.52 -22.65
CA GLY A 600 -11.35 -54.78 -22.91
C GLY A 600 -12.16 -53.50 -23.18
N SER A 601 -12.46 -53.20 -24.44
CA SER A 601 -13.24 -52.02 -24.84
C SER A 601 -14.73 -52.14 -24.52
N GLY A 602 -15.26 -51.10 -23.88
CA GLY A 602 -16.63 -50.59 -24.04
C GLY A 602 -16.59 -49.11 -23.65
N GLY A 603 -17.03 -48.12 -24.42
CA GLY A 603 -17.91 -48.04 -25.57
C GLY A 603 -18.86 -46.87 -25.31
N ASN A 604 -18.67 -45.71 -25.96
CA ASN A 604 -19.70 -44.94 -26.69
C ASN A 604 -19.18 -43.59 -27.22
N ASN A 605 -19.19 -43.46 -28.54
CA ASN A 605 -19.50 -42.28 -29.37
C ASN A 605 -18.94 -40.89 -28.99
N ASN A 606 -17.69 -40.65 -29.38
CA ASN A 606 -17.29 -39.38 -29.98
C ASN A 606 -16.26 -39.69 -31.07
N TRP A 607 -16.66 -39.47 -32.32
CA TRP A 607 -15.94 -39.90 -33.51
C TRP A 607 -14.74 -38.98 -33.80
N ASP A 608 -13.53 -39.53 -33.78
CA ASP A 608 -12.27 -38.82 -34.06
C ASP A 608 -11.71 -39.09 -35.47
N GLY A 609 -12.46 -39.81 -36.32
CA GLY A 609 -12.07 -40.07 -37.72
C GLY A 609 -11.08 -41.21 -37.93
N GLN A 610 -10.68 -41.98 -36.90
CA GLN A 610 -9.63 -43.00 -37.03
C GLN A 610 -10.12 -44.42 -37.36
N TYR A 611 -11.43 -44.68 -37.36
CA TYR A 611 -11.99 -45.99 -37.72
C TYR A 611 -13.30 -45.81 -38.49
N PRO A 612 -13.60 -46.65 -39.52
CA PRO A 612 -14.90 -46.63 -40.17
C PRO A 612 -16.06 -46.86 -39.20
N PRO A 613 -17.27 -46.38 -39.52
CA PRO A 613 -18.43 -46.44 -38.62
C PRO A 613 -18.80 -47.86 -38.18
N GLU A 614 -18.52 -48.84 -39.03
CA GLU A 614 -18.82 -50.24 -38.84
C GLU A 614 -17.85 -50.93 -37.86
N VAL A 615 -16.72 -50.27 -37.55
CA VAL A 615 -15.69 -50.73 -36.62
C VAL A 615 -16.01 -50.21 -35.22
N THR A 616 -16.88 -50.93 -34.52
CA THR A 616 -17.50 -50.42 -33.28
C THR A 616 -16.93 -51.06 -32.01
N THR A 617 -16.57 -52.35 -32.05
CA THR A 617 -16.14 -53.11 -30.86
C THR A 617 -14.61 -53.18 -30.69
N ALA A 618 -14.13 -53.59 -29.52
CA ALA A 618 -12.69 -53.83 -29.26
C ALA A 618 -12.07 -54.77 -30.29
N ILE A 619 -12.74 -55.90 -30.49
CA ILE A 619 -12.33 -56.94 -31.42
C ILE A 619 -12.40 -56.41 -32.86
N ASP A 620 -13.40 -55.58 -33.20
CA ASP A 620 -13.46 -54.95 -34.52
C ASP A 620 -12.28 -54.02 -34.76
N LYS A 621 -11.89 -53.21 -33.78
CA LYS A 621 -10.77 -52.27 -33.91
C LYS A 621 -9.44 -53.01 -34.09
N ARG A 622 -9.22 -54.08 -33.31
CA ARG A 622 -8.03 -54.94 -33.47
C ARG A 622 -8.04 -55.67 -34.81
N ALA A 623 -9.18 -56.24 -35.17
CA ALA A 623 -9.37 -56.88 -36.46
C ALA A 623 -9.17 -55.89 -37.62
N TRP A 624 -9.62 -54.65 -37.48
CA TRP A 624 -9.42 -53.58 -38.46
C TRP A 624 -7.95 -53.19 -38.58
N GLU A 625 -7.23 -53.07 -37.46
CA GLU A 625 -5.79 -52.81 -37.48
C GLU A 625 -5.03 -53.96 -38.18
N ILE A 626 -5.35 -55.22 -37.88
CA ILE A 626 -4.80 -56.40 -38.56
C ILE A 626 -5.12 -56.35 -40.05
N TRP A 627 -6.37 -56.06 -40.41
CA TRP A 627 -6.86 -55.97 -41.79
C TRP A 627 -6.09 -54.93 -42.60
N ILE A 628 -5.98 -53.70 -42.10
CA ILE A 628 -5.26 -52.61 -42.76
C ILE A 628 -3.76 -52.91 -42.85
N THR A 629 -3.17 -53.47 -41.78
CA THR A 629 -1.75 -53.82 -41.78
C THR A 629 -1.43 -54.89 -42.81
N ALA A 630 -2.23 -55.95 -42.89
CA ALA A 630 -2.05 -57.03 -43.87
C ALA A 630 -2.22 -56.52 -45.31
N ILE A 631 -3.23 -55.69 -45.58
CA ILE A 631 -3.42 -55.08 -46.90
C ILE A 631 -2.22 -54.20 -47.26
N ASN A 632 -1.73 -53.36 -46.34
CA ASN A 632 -0.53 -52.54 -46.56
C ASN A 632 0.74 -53.36 -46.76
N GLN A 633 0.78 -54.58 -46.23
CA GLN A 633 1.85 -55.56 -46.48
C GLN A 633 1.67 -56.33 -47.80
N GLY A 634 0.61 -56.07 -48.58
CA GLY A 634 0.37 -56.65 -49.90
C GLY A 634 -0.49 -57.91 -49.93
N HIS A 635 -1.26 -58.19 -48.88
CA HIS A 635 -2.28 -59.23 -48.91
C HIS A 635 -3.54 -58.78 -49.67
N THR A 636 -4.17 -59.70 -50.39
CA THR A 636 -5.57 -59.58 -50.84
C THR A 636 -6.53 -59.56 -49.65
N LYS A 637 -7.74 -59.06 -49.85
CA LYS A 637 -8.78 -59.03 -48.82
C LYS A 637 -9.16 -60.44 -48.36
N GLU A 638 -9.18 -61.40 -49.28
CA GLU A 638 -9.54 -62.79 -49.02
C GLU A 638 -8.45 -63.55 -48.27
N SER A 639 -7.16 -63.36 -48.62
CA SER A 639 -6.06 -63.96 -47.86
C SER A 639 -5.94 -63.36 -46.46
N THR A 640 -6.20 -62.05 -46.34
CA THR A 640 -6.27 -61.35 -45.05
C THR A 640 -7.39 -61.92 -44.18
N ALA A 641 -8.60 -62.06 -44.73
CA ALA A 641 -9.73 -62.66 -44.03
C ALA A 641 -9.43 -64.09 -43.56
N GLY A 642 -8.84 -64.91 -44.42
CA GLY A 642 -8.51 -66.30 -44.08
C GLY A 642 -7.48 -66.42 -42.95
N MET A 643 -6.48 -65.54 -42.92
CA MET A 643 -5.54 -65.43 -41.80
C MET A 643 -6.25 -64.96 -40.52
N MET A 644 -7.10 -63.93 -40.62
CA MET A 644 -7.84 -63.40 -39.47
C MET A 644 -8.82 -64.40 -38.86
N GLY A 645 -9.45 -65.25 -39.67
CA GLY A 645 -10.30 -66.33 -39.16
C GLY A 645 -9.54 -67.34 -38.31
N ASN A 646 -8.27 -67.59 -38.63
CA ASN A 646 -7.37 -68.39 -37.80
C ASN A 646 -6.97 -67.65 -36.52
N ILE A 647 -6.49 -66.40 -36.63
CA ILE A 647 -6.11 -65.56 -35.48
C ILE A 647 -7.28 -65.44 -34.48
N GLN A 648 -8.51 -65.26 -34.95
CA GLN A 648 -9.67 -65.17 -34.08
C GLN A 648 -9.90 -66.49 -33.35
N ARG A 649 -9.69 -67.64 -34.01
CA ARG A 649 -9.83 -68.92 -33.33
C ARG A 649 -8.74 -69.15 -32.29
N GLU A 650 -7.52 -68.70 -32.56
CA GLU A 650 -6.40 -68.82 -31.62
C GLU A 650 -6.57 -67.94 -30.38
N THR A 651 -7.08 -66.73 -30.56
CA THR A 651 -7.11 -65.72 -29.49
C THR A 651 -8.49 -65.49 -28.90
N GLY A 652 -9.55 -65.87 -29.61
CA GLY A 652 -10.94 -65.48 -29.35
C GLY A 652 -11.24 -64.02 -29.70
N ASP A 653 -10.38 -63.09 -29.26
CA ASP A 653 -10.65 -61.65 -29.25
C ASP A 653 -9.71 -60.81 -30.14
N MET A 654 -8.87 -61.46 -30.96
CA MET A 654 -7.89 -60.83 -31.85
C MET A 654 -6.81 -60.02 -31.10
N SER A 655 -6.55 -60.33 -29.82
CA SER A 655 -5.60 -59.58 -29.01
C SER A 655 -4.14 -59.97 -29.28
N PRO A 656 -3.22 -59.00 -29.48
CA PRO A 656 -1.79 -59.27 -29.56
C PRO A 656 -1.20 -59.68 -28.20
N THR A 657 -1.97 -59.58 -27.11
CA THR A 657 -1.54 -60.02 -25.77
C THR A 657 -2.28 -61.26 -25.30
N ALA A 658 -3.07 -61.91 -26.17
CA ALA A 658 -3.74 -63.15 -25.86
C ALA A 658 -2.72 -64.18 -25.37
N ASN A 659 -2.93 -64.71 -24.17
CA ASN A 659 -1.99 -65.60 -23.52
C ASN A 659 -2.74 -66.83 -23.03
N GLU A 660 -2.40 -67.99 -23.57
CA GLU A 660 -3.06 -69.25 -23.23
C GLU A 660 -2.88 -69.59 -21.74
N ARG A 661 -1.67 -69.40 -21.21
CA ARG A 661 -1.34 -69.52 -19.77
C ARG A 661 -0.20 -68.58 -19.38
N PRO A 662 -0.50 -67.45 -18.72
CA PRO A 662 0.49 -66.46 -18.35
C PRO A 662 1.65 -67.03 -17.53
N GLY A 663 2.88 -66.80 -18.00
CA GLY A 663 4.11 -67.12 -17.28
C GLY A 663 4.52 -68.60 -17.31
N VAL A 664 3.80 -69.46 -18.02
CA VAL A 664 4.12 -70.89 -18.10
C VAL A 664 4.85 -71.20 -19.41
N PRO A 665 6.05 -71.80 -19.37
CA PRO A 665 6.77 -72.20 -20.58
C PRO A 665 5.99 -73.20 -21.45
N GLY A 666 6.08 -73.04 -22.77
CA GLY A 666 5.42 -73.93 -23.73
C GLY A 666 3.93 -73.68 -24.00
N TYR A 667 3.38 -72.54 -23.56
CA TYR A 667 2.01 -72.10 -23.85
C TYR A 667 2.01 -70.84 -24.73
N GLY A 668 0.98 -70.71 -25.56
CA GLY A 668 0.90 -69.72 -26.64
C GLY A 668 0.78 -68.26 -26.18
N TYR A 669 1.34 -67.34 -26.98
CA TYR A 669 1.19 -65.90 -26.79
C TYR A 669 0.97 -65.14 -28.11
N GLY A 670 0.10 -64.13 -28.10
CA GLY A 670 -0.12 -63.22 -29.23
C GLY A 670 -1.05 -63.75 -30.31
N LEU A 671 -1.06 -63.05 -31.46
CA LEU A 671 -2.09 -63.21 -32.50
C LEU A 671 -2.23 -64.63 -33.06
N VAL A 672 -1.12 -65.34 -33.17
CA VAL A 672 -1.06 -66.72 -33.68
C VAL A 672 -0.64 -67.71 -32.59
N GLN A 673 -0.76 -67.31 -31.32
CA GLN A 673 -0.36 -68.11 -30.17
C GLN A 673 1.06 -68.71 -30.31
N TRP A 674 2.05 -67.83 -30.47
CA TRP A 674 3.47 -68.18 -30.58
C TRP A 674 3.88 -69.13 -29.44
N THR A 675 4.28 -70.34 -29.81
CA THR A 675 4.56 -71.40 -28.85
C THR A 675 5.95 -71.99 -29.08
N ASP A 676 6.78 -72.00 -28.03
CA ASP A 676 8.04 -72.72 -28.04
C ASP A 676 7.80 -74.22 -27.85
N SER A 677 7.98 -74.98 -28.93
CA SER A 677 7.82 -76.45 -28.93
C SER A 677 8.76 -77.18 -27.95
N THR A 678 9.89 -76.57 -27.56
CA THR A 678 10.82 -77.14 -26.57
C THR A 678 10.35 -76.93 -25.13
N LYS A 679 9.33 -76.08 -24.93
CA LYS A 679 8.78 -75.66 -23.63
C LYS A 679 9.82 -75.02 -22.71
N THR A 680 10.86 -74.42 -23.29
CA THR A 680 11.93 -73.76 -22.53
C THR A 680 11.53 -72.33 -22.19
N TYR A 681 10.93 -71.63 -23.14
CA TYR A 681 10.53 -70.23 -23.00
C TYR A 681 9.01 -70.10 -22.89
N THR A 682 8.57 -69.02 -22.24
CA THR A 682 7.16 -68.59 -22.35
C THR A 682 6.89 -68.16 -23.79
N GLY A 683 5.66 -68.30 -24.28
CA GLY A 683 5.32 -67.93 -25.65
C GLY A 683 5.70 -66.48 -25.99
N ARG A 684 5.61 -65.57 -25.01
CA ARG A 684 6.00 -64.16 -25.16
C ARG A 684 7.50 -63.98 -25.30
N ASP A 685 8.30 -64.63 -24.45
CA ASP A 685 9.77 -64.52 -24.51
C ASP A 685 10.31 -65.15 -25.79
N TYR A 686 9.72 -66.27 -26.21
CA TYR A 686 10.01 -66.90 -27.50
C TYR A 686 9.73 -65.94 -28.68
N MET A 687 8.55 -65.32 -28.68
CA MET A 687 8.18 -64.32 -29.70
C MET A 687 9.15 -63.13 -29.72
N ILE A 688 9.54 -62.59 -28.56
CA ILE A 688 10.51 -61.49 -28.46
C ILE A 688 11.85 -61.90 -29.05
N GLY A 689 12.33 -63.11 -28.75
CA GLY A 689 13.56 -63.64 -29.34
C GLY A 689 13.50 -63.70 -30.87
N LEU A 690 12.35 -64.06 -31.44
CA LEU A 690 12.12 -64.02 -32.88
C LEU A 690 12.08 -62.59 -33.45
N MET A 691 11.48 -61.63 -32.72
CA MET A 691 11.49 -60.21 -33.12
C MET A 691 12.90 -59.63 -33.13
N ASP A 692 13.72 -59.98 -32.15
CA ASP A 692 15.13 -59.56 -32.09
C ASP A 692 15.94 -60.13 -33.27
N GLN A 693 15.73 -61.41 -33.61
CA GLN A 693 16.33 -62.03 -34.80
C GLN A 693 15.87 -61.36 -36.10
N ALA A 694 14.60 -60.96 -36.16
CA ALA A 694 14.04 -60.20 -37.29
C ALA A 694 14.41 -58.71 -37.29
N GLN A 695 15.14 -58.23 -36.27
CA GLN A 695 15.48 -56.82 -36.03
C GLN A 695 14.26 -55.88 -35.97
N ILE A 696 13.12 -56.39 -35.49
CA ILE A 696 11.89 -55.61 -35.35
C ILE A 696 11.94 -54.85 -34.03
N LYS A 697 12.05 -53.52 -34.10
CA LYS A 697 12.13 -52.62 -32.93
C LYS A 697 10.75 -52.23 -32.37
N ASP A 698 9.67 -52.60 -33.05
CA ASP A 698 8.31 -52.36 -32.59
C ASP A 698 8.03 -53.13 -31.28
N LYS A 699 7.12 -52.61 -30.46
CA LYS A 699 6.79 -53.24 -29.18
C LYS A 699 6.16 -54.63 -29.42
N PRO A 700 6.54 -55.66 -28.64
CA PRO A 700 6.08 -57.04 -28.85
C PRO A 700 4.57 -57.22 -28.63
N ASP A 701 3.96 -56.38 -27.80
CA ASP A 701 2.55 -56.48 -27.43
C ASP A 701 1.63 -55.69 -28.39
N THR A 702 2.10 -55.42 -29.61
CA THR A 702 1.37 -54.61 -30.60
C THR A 702 1.04 -55.43 -31.85
N ILE A 703 -0.13 -55.12 -32.45
CA ILE A 703 -0.54 -55.73 -33.72
C ILE A 703 0.49 -55.42 -34.81
N GLN A 704 0.95 -54.17 -34.92
CA GLN A 704 2.00 -53.80 -35.89
C GLN A 704 3.26 -54.65 -35.76
N GLY A 705 3.81 -54.79 -34.54
CA GLY A 705 5.02 -55.57 -34.29
C GLY A 705 4.82 -57.05 -34.63
N GLN A 706 3.71 -57.65 -34.20
CA GLN A 706 3.44 -59.06 -34.45
C GLN A 706 3.07 -59.36 -35.90
N MET A 707 2.37 -58.46 -36.60
CA MET A 707 2.07 -58.63 -38.03
C MET A 707 3.34 -58.54 -38.89
N LYS A 708 4.29 -57.66 -38.54
CA LYS A 708 5.64 -57.66 -39.15
C LYS A 708 6.36 -58.98 -38.87
N LEU A 709 6.23 -59.51 -37.65
CA LEU A 709 6.83 -60.78 -37.28
C LEU A 709 6.19 -61.95 -38.05
N ILE A 710 4.87 -62.02 -38.20
CA ILE A 710 4.18 -63.05 -38.99
C ILE A 710 4.70 -63.06 -40.43
N ASP A 711 4.78 -61.88 -41.08
CA ASP A 711 5.27 -61.78 -42.45
C ASP A 711 6.74 -62.21 -42.60
N TRP A 712 7.60 -61.85 -41.63
CA TRP A 712 9.00 -62.28 -41.60
C TRP A 712 9.12 -63.79 -41.35
N HIS A 713 8.47 -64.29 -40.30
CA HIS A 713 8.61 -65.67 -39.82
C HIS A 713 7.98 -66.67 -40.80
N ALA A 714 6.88 -66.30 -41.48
CA ALA A 714 6.31 -67.10 -42.56
C ALA A 714 7.33 -67.39 -43.67
N LYS A 715 8.14 -66.38 -44.06
CA LYS A 715 9.19 -66.52 -45.08
C LYS A 715 10.44 -67.25 -44.58
N ASN A 716 10.68 -67.21 -43.26
CA ASN A 716 11.89 -67.71 -42.61
C ASN A 716 11.64 -68.98 -41.77
N GLY A 717 10.85 -69.91 -42.30
CA GLY A 717 10.80 -71.29 -41.79
C GLY A 717 9.48 -71.73 -41.17
N GLN A 718 8.50 -70.84 -40.96
CA GLN A 718 7.20 -71.25 -40.42
C GLN A 718 6.21 -71.71 -41.47
N TRP A 719 6.25 -71.17 -42.70
CA TRP A 719 5.39 -71.65 -43.78
C TRP A 719 5.96 -72.93 -44.38
N ILE A 720 5.33 -74.07 -44.08
CA ILE A 720 5.76 -75.39 -44.59
C ILE A 720 4.65 -75.93 -45.50
N PRO A 721 4.86 -76.01 -46.83
CA PRO A 721 3.82 -76.42 -47.76
C PRO A 721 3.56 -77.93 -47.67
N THR A 722 2.30 -78.32 -47.43
CA THR A 722 1.90 -79.74 -47.26
C THR A 722 1.51 -80.44 -48.57
N GLY A 723 1.91 -79.90 -49.73
CA GLY A 723 1.68 -80.49 -51.07
C GLY A 723 0.51 -79.89 -51.88
N GLU A 724 -0.37 -79.09 -51.27
CA GLU A 724 -1.46 -78.35 -51.93
C GLU A 724 -1.11 -76.86 -52.08
N PHE A 725 -1.67 -76.19 -53.10
CA PHE A 725 -1.49 -74.75 -53.33
C PHE A 725 -2.09 -73.93 -52.16
N PRO A 726 -1.45 -72.84 -51.68
CA PRO A 726 -0.24 -72.19 -52.17
C PRO A 726 1.05 -72.71 -51.51
N GLN A 727 2.13 -72.78 -52.30
CA GLN A 727 3.41 -73.35 -51.88
C GLN A 727 4.33 -72.35 -51.14
N THR A 728 4.11 -71.05 -51.32
CA THR A 728 4.92 -69.99 -50.71
C THR A 728 4.05 -68.96 -50.01
N TRP A 729 4.63 -68.25 -49.05
CA TRP A 729 3.95 -67.13 -48.39
C TRP A 729 3.52 -66.05 -49.38
N ALA A 730 4.36 -65.73 -50.37
CA ALA A 730 4.01 -64.75 -51.42
C ALA A 730 2.77 -65.18 -52.23
N MET A 731 2.65 -66.47 -52.57
CA MET A 731 1.45 -67.01 -53.22
C MET A 731 0.23 -66.96 -52.30
N PHE A 732 0.40 -67.19 -50.99
CA PHE A 732 -0.67 -67.04 -50.01
C PHE A 732 -1.23 -65.62 -49.97
N LYS A 733 -0.38 -64.57 -49.97
CA LYS A 733 -0.82 -63.16 -49.97
C LYS A 733 -1.71 -62.81 -51.16
N GLN A 734 -1.63 -63.56 -52.26
CA GLN A 734 -2.36 -63.30 -53.50
C GLN A 734 -3.61 -64.19 -53.67
N MET A 735 -3.97 -65.02 -52.69
CA MET A 735 -5.15 -65.87 -52.80
C MET A 735 -6.45 -65.08 -52.78
N THR A 736 -7.41 -65.46 -53.62
CA THR A 736 -8.71 -64.78 -53.76
C THR A 736 -9.91 -65.65 -53.36
N ASN A 737 -9.67 -66.85 -52.81
CA ASN A 737 -10.73 -67.72 -52.28
C ASN A 737 -10.54 -67.87 -50.76
N ILE A 738 -11.57 -67.47 -49.98
CA ILE A 738 -11.52 -67.36 -48.53
C ILE A 738 -11.37 -68.74 -47.86
N ASP A 739 -12.15 -69.75 -48.27
CA ASP A 739 -12.04 -71.11 -47.74
C ASP A 739 -10.63 -71.68 -47.93
N SER A 740 -10.12 -71.58 -49.16
CA SER A 740 -8.80 -72.07 -49.53
C SER A 740 -7.70 -71.32 -48.77
N ALA A 741 -7.81 -70.00 -48.61
CA ALA A 741 -6.85 -69.20 -47.85
C ALA A 741 -6.88 -69.56 -46.35
N THR A 742 -8.06 -69.70 -45.77
CA THR A 742 -8.22 -70.08 -44.37
C THR A 742 -7.58 -71.44 -44.09
N MET A 743 -7.82 -72.41 -44.98
CA MET A 743 -7.25 -73.75 -44.87
C MET A 743 -5.76 -73.78 -45.16
N ALA A 744 -5.27 -72.98 -46.11
CA ALA A 744 -3.86 -72.85 -46.40
C ALA A 744 -3.08 -72.30 -45.20
N PHE A 745 -3.59 -71.26 -44.54
CA PHE A 745 -2.96 -70.71 -43.34
C PHE A 745 -2.98 -71.73 -42.19
N LEU A 746 -4.11 -72.41 -41.98
CA LEU A 746 -4.24 -73.44 -40.95
C LEU A 746 -3.24 -74.60 -41.16
N LYS A 747 -3.14 -75.14 -42.39
CA LYS A 747 -2.28 -76.30 -42.68
C LYS A 747 -0.81 -75.93 -42.74
N ASN A 748 -0.46 -74.81 -43.37
CA ASN A 748 0.92 -74.50 -43.71
C ASN A 748 1.61 -73.58 -42.69
N PHE A 749 0.85 -72.74 -41.96
CA PHE A 749 1.40 -71.85 -40.92
C PHE A 749 1.14 -72.39 -39.51
N GLU A 750 -0.12 -72.67 -39.15
CA GLU A 750 -0.48 -73.13 -37.79
C GLU A 750 -0.18 -74.61 -37.55
N ARG A 751 -0.36 -75.45 -38.58
CA ARG A 751 -0.22 -76.92 -38.52
C ARG A 751 -1.08 -77.58 -37.43
N ALA A 752 -2.26 -77.03 -37.16
CA ALA A 752 -3.23 -77.59 -36.22
C ALA A 752 -4.15 -78.64 -36.88
N GLY A 753 -4.76 -79.52 -36.08
CA GLY A 753 -5.66 -80.58 -36.56
C GLY A 753 -6.88 -80.04 -37.32
N VAL A 754 -7.22 -80.66 -38.44
CA VAL A 754 -8.22 -80.16 -39.43
C VAL A 754 -9.66 -80.09 -38.89
N GLU A 755 -9.93 -80.69 -37.74
CA GLU A 755 -11.26 -80.79 -37.10
C GLU A 755 -11.83 -79.42 -36.65
N ALA A 756 -10.99 -78.39 -36.51
CA ALA A 756 -11.42 -77.03 -36.13
C ALA A 756 -11.59 -76.05 -37.31
N SER A 757 -11.66 -76.57 -38.55
CA SER A 757 -11.68 -75.75 -39.77
C SER A 757 -12.98 -74.95 -40.00
N GLY A 758 -14.13 -75.51 -39.63
CA GLY A 758 -15.44 -74.89 -39.92
C GLY A 758 -15.64 -73.52 -39.26
N GLU A 759 -15.25 -73.37 -38.00
CA GLU A 759 -15.36 -72.10 -37.25
C GLU A 759 -14.39 -71.04 -37.79
N ARG A 760 -13.17 -71.44 -38.17
CA ARG A 760 -12.17 -70.53 -38.76
C ARG A 760 -12.64 -69.94 -40.08
N VAL A 761 -13.27 -70.77 -40.92
CA VAL A 761 -13.85 -70.32 -42.20
C VAL A 761 -15.03 -69.38 -41.96
N GLN A 762 -15.92 -69.70 -41.01
CA GLN A 762 -17.02 -68.80 -40.63
C GLN A 762 -16.52 -67.44 -40.13
N ASN A 763 -15.50 -67.43 -39.27
CA ASN A 763 -14.88 -66.21 -38.77
C ASN A 763 -14.23 -65.41 -39.91
N ALA A 764 -13.55 -66.08 -40.85
CA ALA A 764 -12.97 -65.43 -42.03
C ALA A 764 -14.04 -64.74 -42.89
N TYR A 765 -15.15 -65.42 -43.18
CA TYR A 765 -16.28 -64.81 -43.89
C TYR A 765 -16.91 -63.64 -43.12
N GLY A 766 -16.96 -63.72 -41.79
CA GLY A 766 -17.40 -62.64 -40.92
C GLY A 766 -16.59 -61.37 -41.11
N TRP A 767 -15.26 -61.47 -40.99
CA TRP A 767 -14.36 -60.31 -41.17
C TRP A 767 -14.35 -59.79 -42.60
N TYR A 768 -14.32 -60.68 -43.58
CA TYR A 768 -14.35 -60.29 -44.99
C TYR A 768 -15.60 -59.46 -45.29
N ASN A 769 -16.79 -59.96 -44.93
CA ASN A 769 -18.03 -59.24 -45.19
C ASN A 769 -18.13 -57.92 -44.44
N LYS A 770 -17.52 -57.83 -43.25
CA LYS A 770 -17.51 -56.61 -42.46
C LYS A 770 -16.61 -55.53 -43.05
N PHE A 771 -15.45 -55.89 -43.59
CA PHE A 771 -14.41 -54.91 -43.95
C PHE A 771 -14.16 -54.73 -45.44
N LYS A 772 -14.66 -55.63 -46.31
CA LYS A 772 -14.36 -55.58 -47.76
C LYS A 772 -14.75 -54.28 -48.45
N GLU A 773 -15.79 -53.57 -47.99
CA GLU A 773 -16.26 -52.31 -48.60
C GLU A 773 -15.72 -51.05 -47.91
N LEU A 774 -14.96 -51.19 -46.82
CA LEU A 774 -14.53 -50.06 -45.99
C LEU A 774 -13.21 -49.45 -46.47
N LYS A 775 -13.09 -48.12 -46.34
CA LYS A 775 -11.91 -47.35 -46.76
C LYS A 775 -11.00 -47.02 -45.55
N PRO A 776 -9.66 -47.12 -45.66
CA PRO A 776 -8.75 -46.78 -44.57
C PRO A 776 -8.78 -45.27 -44.20
N PRO A 777 -8.68 -44.89 -42.92
CA PRO A 777 -8.68 -43.49 -42.46
C PRO A 777 -7.34 -42.75 -42.65
N VAL A 778 -7.39 -41.44 -42.88
CA VAL A 778 -6.24 -40.56 -43.21
C VAL A 778 -5.79 -39.76 -41.97
N MET A 779 -4.60 -40.04 -41.42
CA MET A 779 -3.99 -39.27 -40.31
C MET A 779 -3.37 -37.95 -40.83
N GLY A 780 -3.51 -36.84 -40.08
CA GLY A 780 -3.07 -35.48 -40.48
C GLY A 780 -1.58 -35.38 -40.81
N THR A 781 -1.28 -35.31 -42.10
CA THR A 781 0.07 -35.37 -42.70
C THR A 781 0.49 -34.07 -43.38
N ALA A 782 -0.28 -32.99 -43.22
CA ALA A 782 -0.03 -31.72 -43.89
C ALA A 782 0.70 -30.71 -42.97
N PHE A 783 1.68 -30.00 -43.54
CA PHE A 783 2.38 -28.89 -42.90
C PHE A 783 1.51 -27.63 -42.84
N LYS A 784 1.68 -26.82 -41.79
CA LYS A 784 1.08 -25.48 -41.65
C LYS A 784 2.13 -24.37 -41.87
N PRO A 785 1.73 -23.15 -42.27
CA PRO A 785 2.64 -22.02 -42.38
C PRO A 785 3.36 -21.73 -41.04
N PRO A 786 4.67 -21.40 -41.08
CA PRO A 786 5.49 -21.26 -39.88
C PRO A 786 5.42 -19.85 -39.26
N ILE A 787 4.73 -18.89 -39.87
CA ILE A 787 4.50 -17.54 -39.35
C ILE A 787 3.03 -17.18 -39.51
N SER A 788 2.53 -16.26 -38.69
CA SER A 788 1.18 -15.74 -38.84
C SER A 788 1.04 -14.83 -40.07
N GLY A 789 -0.16 -14.80 -40.64
CA GLY A 789 -0.50 -13.86 -41.71
C GLY A 789 -0.48 -12.39 -41.27
N PRO A 790 -0.33 -11.44 -42.21
CA PRO A 790 -0.18 -11.64 -43.66
C PRO A 790 1.22 -12.17 -44.02
N ILE A 791 1.32 -13.20 -44.87
CA ILE A 791 2.60 -13.79 -45.28
C ILE A 791 3.01 -13.24 -46.64
N THR A 792 4.20 -12.62 -46.69
CA THR A 792 4.86 -12.22 -47.93
C THR A 792 6.06 -13.13 -48.18
N VAL A 793 6.13 -13.71 -49.37
CA VAL A 793 7.33 -14.43 -49.83
C VAL A 793 8.29 -13.43 -50.43
N THR A 794 9.47 -13.31 -49.84
CA THR A 794 10.54 -12.41 -50.29
C THR A 794 11.53 -13.09 -51.22
N SER A 795 11.66 -14.41 -51.13
CA SER A 795 12.36 -15.24 -52.11
C SER A 795 11.77 -16.64 -52.19
N GLU A 796 11.57 -17.13 -53.41
CA GLU A 796 11.06 -18.47 -53.71
C GLU A 796 12.15 -19.54 -53.61
N PHE A 797 11.74 -20.80 -53.41
CA PHE A 797 12.61 -21.98 -53.47
C PHE A 797 13.12 -22.23 -54.90
N GLY A 798 14.38 -22.66 -55.04
CA GLY A 798 14.96 -23.07 -56.31
C GLY A 798 16.29 -22.37 -56.65
N TRP A 799 16.82 -22.64 -57.84
CA TRP A 799 18.06 -22.02 -58.31
C TRP A 799 17.86 -20.52 -58.55
N ARG A 800 18.69 -19.69 -57.89
CA ARG A 800 18.70 -18.24 -58.02
C ARG A 800 20.13 -17.72 -58.08
N VAL A 801 20.31 -16.53 -58.64
CA VAL A 801 21.54 -15.76 -58.45
C VAL A 801 21.54 -15.26 -57.00
N SER A 802 22.61 -15.55 -56.25
CA SER A 802 22.69 -15.16 -54.84
C SER A 802 22.50 -13.64 -54.69
N PRO A 803 21.58 -13.17 -53.82
CA PRO A 803 21.39 -11.74 -53.58
C PRO A 803 22.59 -11.12 -52.85
N ARG A 804 23.53 -11.93 -52.36
CA ARG A 804 24.77 -11.49 -51.71
C ARG A 804 25.96 -11.57 -52.69
N PRO A 805 26.95 -10.65 -52.60
CA PRO A 805 28.19 -10.76 -53.35
C PRO A 805 28.88 -12.12 -53.09
N PRO A 806 29.46 -12.79 -54.10
CA PRO A 806 29.76 -12.30 -55.45
C PRO A 806 28.67 -12.54 -56.52
N HIS A 807 27.41 -12.77 -56.15
CA HIS A 807 26.28 -13.00 -57.10
C HIS A 807 26.48 -14.22 -58.01
N VAL A 808 26.83 -15.35 -57.40
CA VAL A 808 26.92 -16.66 -58.08
C VAL A 808 25.60 -17.41 -57.99
N ASP A 809 25.38 -18.34 -58.92
CA ASP A 809 24.22 -19.23 -58.88
C ASP A 809 24.26 -20.12 -57.62
N GLU A 810 23.18 -20.10 -56.85
CA GLU A 810 22.98 -20.91 -55.64
C GLU A 810 21.60 -21.58 -55.66
N LEU A 811 21.49 -22.75 -55.03
CA LEU A 811 20.19 -23.33 -54.73
C LEU A 811 19.65 -22.65 -53.47
N HIS A 812 18.54 -21.92 -53.59
CA HIS A 812 17.76 -21.48 -52.45
C HIS A 812 16.94 -22.67 -51.93
N ASN A 813 17.47 -23.34 -50.93
CA ASN A 813 16.98 -24.62 -50.40
C ASN A 813 15.80 -24.48 -49.41
N GLY A 814 15.18 -23.30 -49.38
CA GLY A 814 14.00 -22.98 -48.59
C GLY A 814 13.19 -21.86 -49.23
N ILE A 815 12.27 -21.29 -48.48
CA ILE A 815 11.49 -20.12 -48.87
C ILE A 815 11.63 -19.02 -47.82
N ASP A 816 11.78 -17.78 -48.24
CA ASP A 816 12.02 -16.65 -47.33
C ASP A 816 10.69 -15.93 -47.06
N LEU A 817 10.23 -16.00 -45.81
CA LEU A 817 8.91 -15.52 -45.39
C LEU A 817 9.02 -14.32 -44.45
N VAL A 818 8.20 -13.29 -44.67
CA VAL A 818 8.06 -12.13 -43.79
C VAL A 818 6.58 -11.81 -43.59
N ASN A 819 6.23 -11.18 -42.47
CA ASN A 819 4.87 -10.65 -42.25
C ASN A 819 4.84 -9.14 -41.97
N GLY A 820 5.98 -8.45 -42.12
CA GLY A 820 6.12 -7.01 -41.90
C GLY A 820 6.19 -6.56 -40.44
N ASN A 821 6.07 -7.45 -39.46
CA ASN A 821 6.16 -7.12 -38.04
C ASN A 821 7.58 -7.38 -37.48
N PRO A 822 8.14 -6.46 -36.67
CA PRO A 822 9.37 -6.73 -35.95
C PRO A 822 9.14 -7.82 -34.89
N ASN A 823 10.13 -8.68 -34.67
CA ASN A 823 10.08 -9.77 -33.67
C ASN A 823 8.98 -10.81 -33.95
N THR A 824 8.77 -11.16 -35.21
CA THR A 824 7.70 -12.09 -35.60
C THR A 824 7.89 -13.49 -34.99
N PRO A 825 6.88 -14.04 -34.29
CA PRO A 825 6.92 -15.42 -33.81
C PRO A 825 7.02 -16.44 -34.97
N ILE A 826 7.84 -17.47 -34.78
CA ILE A 826 7.94 -18.63 -35.67
C ILE A 826 7.38 -19.87 -34.97
N TYR A 827 6.52 -20.61 -35.66
CA TYR A 827 5.75 -21.77 -35.17
C TYR A 827 6.15 -23.08 -35.86
N ALA A 828 5.99 -24.20 -35.15
CA ALA A 828 6.21 -25.54 -35.70
C ALA A 828 5.17 -25.90 -36.77
N ALA A 829 5.63 -26.27 -37.96
CA ALA A 829 4.78 -26.55 -39.12
C ALA A 829 4.05 -27.90 -39.00
N MET A 830 4.57 -28.84 -38.20
CA MET A 830 3.97 -30.13 -37.88
C MET A 830 4.46 -30.58 -36.50
N ALA A 831 3.71 -31.45 -35.82
CA ALA A 831 4.15 -32.03 -34.56
C ALA A 831 5.42 -32.87 -34.78
N GLY A 832 6.38 -32.79 -33.86
CA GLY A 832 7.66 -33.47 -34.03
C GLY A 832 8.67 -33.22 -32.92
N GLU A 833 9.84 -33.82 -33.07
CA GLU A 833 10.96 -33.71 -32.15
C GLU A 833 11.99 -32.70 -32.68
N VAL A 834 12.49 -31.81 -31.81
CA VAL A 834 13.58 -30.89 -32.15
C VAL A 834 14.90 -31.67 -32.21
N VAL A 835 15.52 -31.76 -33.39
CA VAL A 835 16.77 -32.50 -33.61
C VAL A 835 17.98 -31.57 -33.76
N VAL A 836 17.78 -30.30 -34.09
CA VAL A 836 18.82 -29.25 -34.12
C VAL A 836 18.27 -27.97 -33.51
N ALA A 837 19.05 -27.31 -32.66
CA ALA A 837 18.79 -25.96 -32.15
C ALA A 837 20.13 -25.29 -31.78
N GLY A 838 20.57 -24.27 -32.52
CA GLY A 838 21.89 -23.65 -32.28
C GLY A 838 22.26 -22.54 -33.27
N ASN A 839 23.48 -22.01 -33.14
CA ASN A 839 24.02 -20.95 -34.00
C ASN A 839 24.99 -21.49 -35.06
N TYR A 840 24.72 -21.16 -36.32
CA TYR A 840 25.47 -21.56 -37.52
C TYR A 840 25.83 -20.30 -38.33
N PRO A 841 26.83 -19.52 -37.88
CA PRO A 841 27.07 -18.16 -38.37
C PRO A 841 27.42 -18.08 -39.86
N ASP A 842 28.04 -19.12 -40.41
CA ASP A 842 28.45 -19.15 -41.82
C ASP A 842 27.29 -19.50 -42.79
N TRP A 843 26.16 -20.00 -42.27
CA TRP A 843 25.05 -20.54 -43.09
C TRP A 843 23.67 -20.06 -42.66
N TYR A 844 23.14 -20.53 -41.52
CA TYR A 844 21.73 -20.34 -41.16
C TYR A 844 21.50 -19.38 -39.98
N GLY A 845 22.58 -18.86 -39.39
CA GLY A 845 22.49 -18.11 -38.14
C GLY A 845 21.89 -18.98 -37.03
N LEU A 846 21.00 -18.42 -36.22
CA LEU A 846 20.23 -19.20 -35.26
C LEU A 846 19.21 -20.08 -35.99
N TYR A 847 19.30 -21.39 -35.80
CA TYR A 847 18.62 -22.39 -36.63
C TYR A 847 17.97 -23.50 -35.79
N ILE A 848 16.78 -23.96 -36.21
CA ILE A 848 16.06 -25.12 -35.65
C ILE A 848 15.74 -26.12 -36.75
N VAL A 849 15.90 -27.42 -36.48
CA VAL A 849 15.37 -28.52 -37.29
C VAL A 849 14.46 -29.42 -36.46
N MET A 850 13.29 -29.76 -37.01
CA MET A 850 12.33 -30.69 -36.40
C MET A 850 12.17 -31.95 -37.24
N LYS A 851 11.98 -33.10 -36.58
CA LYS A 851 11.68 -34.41 -37.18
C LYS A 851 10.21 -34.79 -36.97
N HIS A 852 9.53 -35.22 -38.02
CA HIS A 852 8.09 -35.48 -38.01
C HIS A 852 7.71 -36.96 -38.17
N PRO A 853 6.52 -37.39 -37.70
CA PRO A 853 6.04 -38.77 -37.83
C PRO A 853 5.89 -39.27 -39.26
N ASN A 854 5.70 -38.37 -40.24
CA ASN A 854 5.63 -38.71 -41.67
C ASN A 854 7.02 -38.96 -42.30
N GLY A 855 8.10 -38.92 -41.50
CA GLY A 855 9.47 -39.16 -41.96
C GLY A 855 10.19 -37.94 -42.53
N LYS A 856 9.54 -36.77 -42.56
CA LYS A 856 10.12 -35.50 -43.05
C LYS A 856 10.71 -34.67 -41.92
N TYR A 857 11.46 -33.65 -42.30
CA TYR A 857 12.04 -32.65 -41.40
C TYR A 857 11.66 -31.23 -41.85
N THR A 858 11.58 -30.29 -40.91
CA THR A 858 11.44 -28.86 -41.20
C THR A 858 12.56 -28.04 -40.59
N GLY A 859 13.04 -27.03 -41.32
CA GLY A 859 14.12 -26.14 -40.90
C GLY A 859 13.66 -24.68 -40.78
N TYR A 860 14.16 -23.96 -39.78
CA TYR A 860 13.79 -22.57 -39.47
C TYR A 860 15.05 -21.73 -39.16
N ALA A 861 15.47 -20.85 -40.08
CA ALA A 861 16.74 -20.13 -40.04
C ALA A 861 16.61 -18.60 -39.86
N HIS A 862 17.78 -17.96 -39.65
CA HIS A 862 17.98 -16.52 -39.45
C HIS A 862 17.31 -15.94 -38.20
N ASN A 863 16.91 -16.77 -37.24
CA ASN A 863 16.18 -16.35 -36.05
C ASN A 863 16.96 -15.32 -35.21
N SER A 864 16.26 -14.46 -34.47
CA SER A 864 16.86 -13.57 -33.46
C SER A 864 17.00 -14.26 -32.10
N SER A 865 16.10 -15.21 -31.78
CA SER A 865 16.17 -16.06 -30.60
C SER A 865 15.53 -17.43 -30.83
N LEU A 866 15.98 -18.43 -30.08
CA LEU A 866 15.43 -19.79 -30.08
C LEU A 866 14.69 -20.06 -28.75
N ASN A 867 13.49 -20.64 -28.80
CA ASN A 867 12.66 -20.92 -27.63
C ASN A 867 12.61 -22.41 -27.27
N VAL A 868 13.35 -23.25 -28.00
CA VAL A 868 13.38 -24.71 -27.85
C VAL A 868 14.80 -25.25 -27.79
N LYS A 869 14.95 -26.49 -27.32
CA LYS A 869 16.22 -27.22 -27.23
C LYS A 869 16.12 -28.60 -27.89
N ILE A 870 17.27 -29.16 -28.26
CA ILE A 870 17.38 -30.52 -28.84
C ILE A 870 16.71 -31.55 -27.91
N GLY A 871 15.95 -32.48 -28.48
CA GLY A 871 15.19 -33.54 -27.80
C GLY A 871 13.79 -33.14 -27.34
N GLN A 872 13.37 -31.89 -27.53
CA GLN A 872 12.05 -31.42 -27.12
C GLN A 872 10.97 -31.89 -28.10
N GLN A 873 9.89 -32.48 -27.58
CA GLN A 873 8.66 -32.77 -28.35
C GLN A 873 7.82 -31.50 -28.45
N VAL A 874 7.40 -31.15 -29.67
CA VAL A 874 6.74 -29.89 -30.01
C VAL A 874 5.48 -30.19 -30.80
N ALA A 875 4.35 -29.60 -30.40
CA ALA A 875 3.08 -29.74 -31.11
C ALA A 875 3.04 -28.87 -32.38
N GLN A 876 2.26 -29.28 -33.40
CA GLN A 876 2.01 -28.43 -34.57
C GLN A 876 1.40 -27.08 -34.12
N GLY A 877 1.95 -25.96 -34.58
CA GLY A 877 1.53 -24.60 -34.22
C GLY A 877 2.14 -24.04 -32.94
N GLN A 878 2.99 -24.78 -32.23
CA GLN A 878 3.69 -24.26 -31.05
C GLN A 878 4.81 -23.29 -31.47
N GLN A 879 4.96 -22.16 -30.76
CA GLN A 879 6.04 -21.19 -31.02
C GLN A 879 7.40 -21.78 -30.66
N ILE A 880 8.37 -21.67 -31.56
CA ILE A 880 9.70 -22.26 -31.44
C ILE A 880 10.85 -21.26 -31.53
N ALA A 881 10.63 -20.09 -32.16
CA ALA A 881 11.65 -19.06 -32.32
C ALA A 881 11.03 -17.67 -32.56
N VAL A 882 11.89 -16.67 -32.69
CA VAL A 882 11.55 -15.31 -33.12
C VAL A 882 12.35 -14.99 -34.39
N MET A 883 11.69 -14.44 -35.39
CA MET A 883 12.27 -14.00 -36.66
C MET A 883 13.42 -13.02 -36.43
N GLY A 884 14.41 -13.02 -37.32
CA GLY A 884 15.57 -12.15 -37.20
C GLY A 884 16.36 -12.06 -38.49
N THR A 885 17.62 -11.66 -38.36
CA THR A 885 18.58 -11.54 -39.46
C THR A 885 19.97 -12.04 -39.05
N THR A 886 20.04 -13.20 -38.38
CA THR A 886 21.32 -13.80 -37.97
C THR A 886 21.98 -14.60 -39.09
N GLY A 887 23.31 -14.64 -39.13
CA GLY A 887 24.05 -15.32 -40.20
C GLY A 887 23.99 -14.56 -41.54
N PRO A 888 24.23 -15.24 -42.69
CA PRO A 888 24.27 -14.61 -44.00
C PRO A 888 22.87 -14.29 -44.54
N SER A 889 22.28 -13.21 -44.01
CA SER A 889 20.94 -12.71 -44.36
C SER A 889 21.00 -11.29 -44.93
N THR A 890 20.10 -10.94 -45.85
CA THR A 890 19.99 -9.58 -46.44
C THR A 890 18.94 -8.70 -45.75
N GLY A 891 18.21 -9.24 -44.76
CA GLY A 891 17.16 -8.53 -44.00
C GLY A 891 16.39 -9.47 -43.08
N GLU A 892 15.49 -8.96 -42.24
CA GLU A 892 14.68 -9.78 -41.32
C GLU A 892 13.71 -10.68 -42.09
N HIS A 893 13.86 -12.01 -41.95
CA HIS A 893 12.96 -13.01 -42.54
C HIS A 893 13.09 -14.39 -41.86
N CYS A 894 12.09 -15.24 -42.05
CA CYS A 894 12.16 -16.67 -41.72
C CYS A 894 12.49 -17.46 -42.98
N HIS A 895 13.70 -18.02 -43.06
CA HIS A 895 14.03 -19.00 -44.09
C HIS A 895 13.52 -20.37 -43.65
N PHE A 896 12.47 -20.87 -44.33
CA PHE A 896 11.75 -22.10 -44.00
C PHE A 896 12.07 -23.22 -44.98
N GLN A 897 12.36 -24.41 -44.47
CA GLN A 897 12.79 -25.57 -45.27
C GLN A 897 11.92 -26.79 -44.96
N ILE A 898 11.73 -27.66 -45.96
CA ILE A 898 11.20 -29.02 -45.82
C ILE A 898 12.24 -29.98 -46.39
N MET A 899 12.57 -31.04 -45.65
CA MET A 899 13.72 -31.91 -45.92
C MET A 899 13.39 -33.40 -45.70
N ASN A 900 14.12 -34.30 -46.36
CA ASN A 900 14.03 -35.75 -46.16
C ASN A 900 15.00 -36.31 -45.11
N ASP A 901 15.99 -35.52 -44.70
CA ASP A 901 16.96 -35.86 -43.65
C ASP A 901 17.35 -34.59 -42.88
N VAL A 902 18.09 -34.72 -41.78
CA VAL A 902 18.52 -33.60 -40.94
C VAL A 902 19.55 -32.70 -41.64
N TRP A 903 20.39 -33.26 -42.52
CA TRP A 903 21.39 -32.55 -43.32
C TRP A 903 21.43 -33.11 -44.75
N PRO A 904 20.42 -32.81 -45.59
CA PRO A 904 20.32 -33.41 -46.91
C PRO A 904 21.30 -32.79 -47.91
N SER A 905 21.58 -33.52 -48.98
CA SER A 905 22.13 -32.96 -50.21
C SER A 905 21.05 -32.13 -50.94
N ASN A 906 21.43 -31.42 -52.00
CA ASN A 906 20.51 -30.53 -52.75
C ASN A 906 19.19 -31.19 -53.20
N GLU A 907 19.19 -32.50 -53.45
CA GLU A 907 18.00 -33.26 -53.88
C GLU A 907 17.06 -33.62 -52.72
N GLY A 908 17.52 -33.50 -51.47
CA GLY A 908 16.72 -33.84 -50.29
C GLY A 908 15.87 -32.69 -49.74
N PHE A 909 15.91 -31.51 -50.37
CA PHE A 909 15.03 -30.38 -50.07
C PHE A 909 13.78 -30.38 -50.92
N GLU A 910 12.65 -30.05 -50.31
CA GLU A 910 11.33 -29.97 -50.96
C GLU A 910 10.83 -28.53 -50.95
N ASN A 911 10.20 -28.10 -52.06
CA ASN A 911 9.65 -26.76 -52.18
C ASN A 911 8.53 -26.54 -51.15
N PRO A 912 8.68 -25.61 -50.17
CA PRO A 912 7.65 -25.41 -49.15
C PRO A 912 6.41 -24.66 -49.65
N ARG A 913 6.46 -24.03 -50.85
CA ARG A 913 5.40 -23.17 -51.39
C ARG A 913 3.97 -23.75 -51.32
N PRO A 914 3.72 -25.04 -51.59
CA PRO A 914 2.38 -25.63 -51.49
C PRO A 914 1.76 -25.59 -50.09
N TYR A 915 2.56 -25.37 -49.04
CA TYR A 915 2.13 -25.42 -47.64
C TYR A 915 2.00 -24.04 -46.98
N ILE A 916 2.22 -22.95 -47.74
CA ILE A 916 2.34 -21.58 -47.22
C ILE A 916 1.12 -20.70 -47.60
N LEU A 917 0.12 -21.23 -48.31
CA LEU A 917 -1.02 -20.46 -48.83
C LEU A 917 -2.37 -21.13 -48.54
N GLU A 918 -3.06 -20.61 -47.52
CA GLU A 918 -4.53 -20.41 -47.49
C GLU A 918 -4.81 -19.01 -46.97
#